data_AF-H9H951-F1
#
_entry.id   AF-H9H951-F1
#
_cell.length_a   1.000
_cell.length_b   1.000
_cell.length_c   1.000
_cell.angle_alpha   90.00
_cell.angle_beta   90.00
_cell.angle_gamma   90.00
#
_symmetry.space_group_name_H-M   'P 1'
#
loop_
_entity.id
_entity.type
_entity.pdbx_description
1 polymer ?
#
loop_
_entity_poly.entity_id
_entity_poly.type
_entity_poly.pdbx_seq_one_letter_code
_entity_poly.pdbx_strand_id
1 'polypeptide(L)'
;MRRGAGEGRRGVGRMRKALPPRGASAVTEPMAQIEEEPDLQAVEEQEAEGPRAESVSKSDKKSTLSQSEPQASAAAASQTVLGESGIIESIQLENFMSYAMLGPVKFGSRVTIVVGSPGKSALLIALAVGLSGKSTDDMPLKDFVKDGEASASISITLKNQGDSAFKSALYRDSIIVQRHINKDGSESCELKNQEGNLVSSEKEELTAILDHFKIQVDNPVTIIGENTGKQLLQSWLNSDRYKLFLKASELYQMRGEYSESLERKNRRHQEMEQGKGQLEKLRRQYLGIEEKFKRMVVLKEKLEDLKHEMAWALVIETERELDDMSGDVSVGDQHTGILNQKLEAAKTKCEAVDVKQKAIHEKVQKLNDEVTELEPKCIKAHEEVEKLDKAYIEAETSHNSFQNDLIRLNEMAGNLHGNIKDMKESLHLAALEKEKNIAVLKEKLMDSKTQEDSLIQSIIVLHRVREKDEEEYCRIRKEEVQIRQMLNEERCLLTQWQDSQTEPIKRFGPKVSALVEAIDNAYRERLFTHKPIGPLGACIHLLNPEYALAIECCLDDLLLNFFCDNHKDERTLRELMKRVYPPDSPQPGIIVSAFECELYDTSDRSVSHPEFPTVLEALEIENAVVTNALIDMRSIESVLLVKSDSSAVEMMDTQGLPKNCSRVLTECGDEVFEGCSSICEKSRPTYLGCAETHISYLEKEVENKVAQLSALEQHVHTLATDMKTNQETMDSHYQNLRETRVQITNAMREIKNLEREKGNYSALLALEKEAQEVKEKMKMVEENIKAQKEEMGILGRLKREAERKKGEFKLKCSQVSDVVKSLMREQNQVTLEMNTQQEAVLHCENLLKHHLNSLREQKKEVDVKERELKRETALAKYICPERIEIPRASKILDKEIDELKHVIQTENYAHGSREELKKQYEEVKKKYQNLSEKLKALKVLLKTSHEVMIQNYVVYNKRRRSLSLQCKLYFHTLLSQWSHCGKMRFDHENETLFIEGQPGEENEIAFSNLQGFPGNRCSFSNFLLILTLWSITESPFRCLDIFDAYMDKEQQEMAMDLIFKIAHSQQHLQLILLTSQYTSSLSSNPLVEILQIQDPKGDMESQSSQAVEPET
;
A
#
# COMPACT_ATOMS: atom_id res chain seq x y z
N MET A 1 5.10 -38.91 58.77
CA MET A 1 6.03 -39.76 59.57
C MET A 1 7.40 -39.74 58.90
N ARG A 2 8.51 -39.84 59.68
CA ARG A 2 9.93 -40.04 59.25
C ARG A 2 10.50 -38.93 58.32
N ARG A 3 11.54 -38.19 58.74
CA ARG A 3 12.99 -38.51 58.73
C ARG A 3 13.58 -38.70 57.32
N GLY A 4 14.65 -38.02 56.90
CA GLY A 4 15.41 -36.94 57.56
C GLY A 4 16.84 -36.74 56.99
N ALA A 5 17.60 -35.79 57.58
CA ALA A 5 18.98 -35.37 57.24
C ALA A 5 19.13 -34.59 55.90
N GLY A 6 20.11 -33.67 55.74
CA GLY A 6 21.18 -33.26 56.67
C GLY A 6 21.76 -31.85 56.43
N GLU A 7 22.74 -31.47 57.25
CA GLU A 7 23.40 -30.14 57.34
C GLU A 7 24.28 -29.78 56.12
N GLY A 8 24.69 -28.53 55.84
CA GLY A 8 24.38 -27.23 56.46
C GLY A 8 25.55 -26.21 56.42
N ARG A 9 25.32 -24.98 56.94
CA ARG A 9 26.29 -23.87 57.17
C ARG A 9 26.81 -23.08 55.94
N ARG A 10 27.35 -21.84 56.04
CA ARG A 10 27.19 -20.63 56.91
C ARG A 10 27.96 -19.45 56.25
N GLY A 11 27.61 -18.19 56.56
CA GLY A 11 28.40 -16.97 56.24
C GLY A 11 27.75 -16.13 55.12
N VAL A 12 27.22 -14.91 55.29
CA VAL A 12 27.66 -13.66 56.00
C VAL A 12 28.72 -12.86 55.23
N GLY A 13 28.31 -11.74 54.61
CA GLY A 13 29.20 -10.76 53.96
C GLY A 13 28.44 -9.48 53.54
N ARG A 14 28.86 -8.30 54.02
CA ARG A 14 28.15 -7.02 53.84
C ARG A 14 28.51 -6.27 52.55
N MET A 15 27.53 -5.50 52.05
CA MET A 15 27.63 -4.22 51.31
C MET A 15 29.02 -3.59 51.05
N ARG A 16 29.27 -3.08 49.83
CA ARG A 16 29.09 -1.65 49.47
C ARG A 16 29.31 -1.36 47.97
N LYS A 17 28.98 -0.13 47.55
CA LYS A 17 29.03 0.39 46.16
C LYS A 17 30.46 0.69 45.66
N ALA A 18 30.70 0.50 44.37
CA ALA A 18 31.66 1.29 43.57
C ALA A 18 31.28 1.27 42.07
N LEU A 19 31.75 2.26 41.31
CA LEU A 19 31.64 2.49 39.85
C LEU A 19 32.89 3.29 39.43
N PRO A 20 33.29 3.33 38.14
CA PRO A 20 33.50 2.24 37.17
C PRO A 20 35.03 2.15 36.84
N PRO A 21 35.51 1.58 35.70
CA PRO A 21 35.56 2.36 34.45
C PRO A 21 35.38 1.53 33.13
N ARG A 22 35.53 2.23 32.00
CA ARG A 22 35.40 1.80 30.60
C ARG A 22 36.29 0.62 30.18
N GLY A 23 35.86 -0.15 29.16
CA GLY A 23 36.74 -0.95 28.30
C GLY A 23 35.98 -1.78 27.25
N ALA A 24 36.44 -1.72 25.99
CA ALA A 24 36.10 -2.59 24.85
C ALA A 24 34.63 -3.04 24.64
N SER A 25 33.94 -2.41 23.68
CA SER A 25 32.86 -3.05 22.92
C SER A 25 33.40 -3.32 21.51
N ALA A 26 33.39 -4.59 21.09
CA ALA A 26 33.68 -4.96 19.71
C ALA A 26 32.40 -4.77 18.88
N VAL A 27 32.53 -4.12 17.73
CA VAL A 27 31.42 -3.96 16.77
C VAL A 27 31.39 -5.18 15.86
N THR A 28 30.40 -6.05 16.06
CA THR A 28 30.00 -7.07 15.09
C THR A 28 28.61 -6.71 14.60
N GLU A 29 28.52 -6.09 13.43
CA GLU A 29 27.25 -5.86 12.75
C GLU A 29 26.69 -7.20 12.24
N PRO A 30 25.47 -7.59 12.62
CA PRO A 30 24.79 -8.70 11.94
C PRO A 30 24.34 -8.19 10.56
N MET A 31 24.72 -8.91 9.49
CA MET A 31 24.07 -8.68 8.18
C MET A 31 22.57 -8.91 8.33
N ALA A 32 21.76 -7.98 7.83
CA ALA A 32 20.31 -8.12 7.86
C ALA A 32 19.88 -9.38 7.11
N GLN A 33 19.04 -10.20 7.76
CA GLN A 33 18.38 -11.30 7.10
C GLN A 33 17.38 -10.73 6.09
N ILE A 34 17.44 -11.20 4.85
CA ILE A 34 16.44 -10.86 3.83
C ILE A 34 15.23 -11.75 4.11
N GLU A 35 14.26 -11.23 4.86
CA GLU A 35 12.99 -11.90 5.11
C GLU A 35 12.06 -11.78 3.88
N GLU A 36 11.43 -12.92 3.55
CA GLU A 36 10.24 -13.10 2.70
C GLU A 36 10.31 -12.64 1.22
N GLU A 37 10.18 -13.59 0.29
CA GLU A 37 9.72 -13.28 -1.07
C GLU A 37 8.27 -12.74 -0.99
N PRO A 38 7.92 -11.65 -1.68
CA PRO A 38 6.60 -11.04 -1.56
C PRO A 38 5.53 -11.83 -2.29
N ASP A 39 4.50 -12.23 -1.54
CA ASP A 39 3.34 -12.95 -2.04
C ASP A 39 2.63 -12.20 -3.19
N LEU A 40 2.46 -12.87 -4.33
CA LEU A 40 1.84 -12.28 -5.54
C LEU A 40 0.33 -12.52 -5.56
N GLN A 41 -0.37 -11.96 -4.57
CA GLN A 41 -1.83 -11.92 -4.57
C GLN A 41 -2.38 -11.23 -5.82
N ALA A 42 -3.36 -11.88 -6.47
CA ALA A 42 -3.89 -11.44 -7.74
C ALA A 42 -4.69 -10.13 -7.62
N VAL A 43 -4.50 -9.22 -8.58
CA VAL A 43 -5.33 -8.02 -8.72
C VAL A 43 -6.39 -8.29 -9.78
N GLU A 44 -7.66 -8.26 -9.39
CA GLU A 44 -8.78 -8.27 -10.33
C GLU A 44 -8.72 -7.05 -11.26
N GLU A 45 -8.88 -7.27 -12.56
CA GLU A 45 -8.99 -6.19 -13.53
C GLU A 45 -10.47 -5.83 -13.75
N GLN A 46 -10.82 -4.59 -13.44
CA GLN A 46 -12.08 -3.98 -13.89
C GLN A 46 -11.80 -3.18 -15.16
N GLU A 47 -12.51 -3.52 -16.24
CA GLU A 47 -12.40 -2.85 -17.53
C GLU A 47 -12.89 -1.40 -17.44
N ALA A 48 -12.15 -0.49 -18.08
CA ALA A 48 -12.54 0.88 -18.28
C ALA A 48 -11.99 1.35 -19.64
N GLU A 49 -12.87 1.58 -20.59
CA GLU A 49 -12.50 1.90 -21.98
C GLU A 49 -11.75 3.23 -22.07
N GLY A 50 -10.70 3.25 -22.90
CA GLY A 50 -9.86 4.41 -23.17
C GLY A 50 -9.22 4.32 -24.56
N PRO A 51 -9.00 5.45 -25.26
CA PRO A 51 -8.85 5.44 -26.71
C PRO A 51 -7.52 4.86 -27.19
N ARG A 52 -7.58 4.07 -28.27
CA ARG A 52 -6.41 3.47 -28.92
C ARG A 52 -5.80 4.45 -29.93
N ALA A 53 -4.55 4.82 -29.71
CA ALA A 53 -3.76 5.64 -30.65
C ALA A 53 -3.15 4.79 -31.78
N GLU A 54 -2.56 5.48 -32.77
CA GLU A 54 -2.16 4.94 -34.07
C GLU A 54 -1.02 3.90 -34.00
N SER A 55 -1.02 2.99 -34.98
CA SER A 55 -0.09 1.86 -35.05
C SER A 55 1.24 2.22 -35.72
N VAL A 56 2.35 1.96 -35.02
CA VAL A 56 3.70 1.94 -35.61
C VAL A 56 4.15 0.49 -35.75
N SER A 57 4.47 0.08 -36.97
CA SER A 57 4.89 -1.27 -37.33
C SER A 57 6.20 -1.68 -36.65
N LYS A 58 6.25 -2.88 -36.06
CA LYS A 58 7.49 -3.57 -35.68
C LYS A 58 7.59 -4.90 -36.43
N SER A 59 8.78 -5.18 -36.96
CA SER A 59 9.10 -6.38 -37.72
C SER A 59 9.90 -7.36 -36.85
N ASP A 60 9.27 -8.43 -36.38
CA ASP A 60 9.95 -9.46 -35.58
C ASP A 60 10.73 -10.44 -36.45
N LYS A 61 12.07 -10.31 -36.45
CA LYS A 61 12.97 -11.33 -36.99
C LYS A 61 13.23 -12.40 -35.92
N LYS A 62 12.54 -13.54 -35.98
CA LYS A 62 12.90 -14.74 -35.22
C LYS A 62 14.19 -15.34 -35.81
N SER A 63 15.23 -15.48 -34.99
CA SER A 63 16.48 -16.14 -35.36
C SER A 63 16.44 -17.63 -34.99
N THR A 64 16.26 -18.50 -35.98
CA THR A 64 16.30 -19.96 -35.79
C THR A 64 17.75 -20.43 -35.59
N LEU A 65 18.03 -21.22 -34.55
CA LEU A 65 19.34 -21.87 -34.40
C LEU A 65 19.42 -23.08 -35.34
N SER A 66 20.17 -22.96 -36.43
CA SER A 66 20.58 -24.09 -37.26
C SER A 66 21.76 -24.82 -36.62
N GLN A 67 21.61 -26.10 -36.28
CA GLN A 67 22.73 -26.99 -36.01
C GLN A 67 23.34 -27.44 -37.35
N SER A 68 24.66 -27.35 -37.48
CA SER A 68 25.39 -27.85 -38.66
C SER A 68 26.75 -28.40 -38.25
N GLU A 69 26.94 -29.71 -38.36
CA GLU A 69 28.24 -30.34 -38.17
C GLU A 69 29.16 -30.09 -39.39
N PRO A 70 30.42 -29.68 -39.21
CA PRO A 70 31.33 -29.44 -40.33
C PRO A 70 32.03 -30.72 -40.78
N GLN A 71 31.47 -31.44 -41.76
CA GLN A 71 32.29 -32.35 -42.58
C GLN A 71 33.16 -31.56 -43.56
N ALA A 72 34.45 -31.90 -43.62
CA ALA A 72 35.42 -31.15 -44.39
C ALA A 72 35.38 -31.47 -45.88
N SER A 73 35.39 -30.43 -46.72
CA SER A 73 35.90 -30.51 -48.09
C SER A 73 36.89 -29.37 -48.33
N ALA A 74 37.96 -29.63 -49.07
CA ALA A 74 39.10 -28.72 -49.19
C ALA A 74 39.13 -28.01 -50.55
N ALA A 75 38.94 -26.69 -50.53
CA ALA A 75 39.25 -25.80 -51.64
C ALA A 75 39.85 -24.50 -51.08
N ALA A 76 40.97 -24.03 -51.63
CA ALA A 76 41.74 -22.95 -51.04
C ALA A 76 41.40 -21.57 -51.66
N ALA A 77 41.13 -20.59 -50.80
CA ALA A 77 41.21 -19.17 -51.14
C ALA A 77 41.74 -18.39 -49.92
N SER A 78 42.81 -17.61 -50.10
CA SER A 78 43.46 -16.89 -49.01
C SER A 78 42.74 -15.57 -48.73
N GLN A 79 42.00 -15.49 -47.62
CA GLN A 79 41.52 -14.24 -47.05
C GLN A 79 42.01 -14.10 -45.61
N THR A 80 42.72 -13.01 -45.33
CA THR A 80 43.14 -12.62 -43.98
C THR A 80 41.93 -12.12 -43.19
N VAL A 81 41.53 -12.86 -42.14
CA VAL A 81 40.42 -12.48 -41.27
C VAL A 81 40.75 -11.17 -40.55
N LEU A 82 40.01 -10.10 -40.85
CA LEU A 82 40.11 -8.81 -40.18
C LEU A 82 39.59 -8.95 -38.74
N GLY A 83 40.45 -8.70 -37.75
CA GLY A 83 40.06 -8.71 -36.33
C GLY A 83 39.14 -7.54 -35.95
N GLU A 84 38.28 -7.76 -34.96
CA GLU A 84 37.17 -6.88 -34.58
C GLU A 84 37.62 -5.52 -33.97
N SER A 85 36.65 -4.59 -33.84
CA SER A 85 36.83 -3.32 -33.11
C SER A 85 36.81 -3.52 -31.58
N GLY A 86 37.35 -2.56 -30.83
CA GLY A 86 37.33 -2.52 -29.36
C GLY A 86 38.53 -3.18 -28.67
N ILE A 87 39.40 -3.89 -29.41
CA ILE A 87 40.66 -4.41 -28.89
C ILE A 87 41.69 -3.29 -28.62
N ILE A 88 42.65 -3.54 -27.73
CA ILE A 88 43.71 -2.60 -27.38
C ILE A 88 44.85 -2.71 -28.41
N GLU A 89 45.16 -1.64 -29.12
CA GLU A 89 46.28 -1.59 -30.07
C GLU A 89 47.61 -1.26 -29.38
N SER A 90 47.60 -0.30 -28.45
CA SER A 90 48.80 0.06 -27.68
C SER A 90 48.51 0.81 -26.37
N ILE A 91 49.48 0.82 -25.47
CA ILE A 91 49.51 1.66 -24.26
C ILE A 91 50.84 2.40 -24.12
N GLN A 92 50.78 3.65 -23.68
CA GLN A 92 51.93 4.48 -23.33
C GLN A 92 51.72 5.10 -21.94
N LEU A 93 52.76 5.07 -21.11
CA LEU A 93 52.78 5.65 -19.76
C LEU A 93 53.87 6.71 -19.64
N GLU A 94 53.59 7.75 -18.87
CA GLU A 94 54.51 8.82 -18.50
C GLU A 94 54.38 9.09 -16.99
N ASN A 95 55.50 9.09 -16.27
CA ASN A 95 55.59 9.34 -14.83
C ASN A 95 54.62 8.51 -13.95
N PHE A 96 54.34 7.28 -14.38
CA PHE A 96 53.36 6.39 -13.74
C PHE A 96 54.05 5.26 -12.95
N MET A 97 53.77 5.22 -11.65
CA MET A 97 54.35 4.27 -10.67
C MET A 97 55.88 4.22 -10.77
N SER A 98 56.46 3.10 -11.25
CA SER A 98 57.92 2.93 -11.40
C SER A 98 58.49 3.60 -12.66
N TYR A 99 57.68 3.81 -13.70
CA TYR A 99 58.15 4.22 -15.02
C TYR A 99 58.23 5.74 -15.17
N ALA A 100 59.36 6.25 -15.67
CA ALA A 100 59.44 7.64 -16.15
C ALA A 100 58.73 7.77 -17.51
N MET A 101 59.03 6.85 -18.43
CA MET A 101 58.32 6.69 -19.69
C MET A 101 58.28 5.19 -20.02
N LEU A 102 57.17 4.72 -20.60
CA LEU A 102 57.03 3.35 -21.10
C LEU A 102 56.14 3.35 -22.35
N GLY A 103 56.64 2.76 -23.43
CA GLY A 103 55.87 2.55 -24.66
C GLY A 103 56.06 3.64 -25.74
N PRO A 104 55.19 3.66 -26.79
CA PRO A 104 53.97 2.86 -26.93
C PRO A 104 54.24 1.35 -27.05
N VAL A 105 53.78 0.59 -26.05
CA VAL A 105 53.78 -0.87 -26.04
C VAL A 105 52.60 -1.32 -26.90
N LYS A 106 52.87 -1.91 -28.06
CA LYS A 106 51.84 -2.42 -28.98
C LYS A 106 51.47 -3.85 -28.60
N PHE A 107 50.18 -4.18 -28.61
CA PHE A 107 49.68 -5.53 -28.35
C PHE A 107 49.27 -6.24 -29.65
N GLY A 108 49.48 -7.54 -29.70
CA GLY A 108 49.01 -8.38 -30.80
C GLY A 108 47.49 -8.52 -30.79
N SER A 109 46.89 -8.76 -31.96
CA SER A 109 45.43 -8.82 -32.15
C SER A 109 44.78 -10.12 -31.64
N ARG A 110 45.57 -11.08 -31.13
CA ARG A 110 45.11 -12.36 -30.57
C ARG A 110 45.74 -12.63 -29.21
N VAL A 111 46.86 -13.37 -29.13
CA VAL A 111 47.54 -13.63 -27.84
C VAL A 111 48.82 -12.82 -27.73
N THR A 112 48.95 -12.04 -26.67
CA THR A 112 50.19 -11.34 -26.29
C THR A 112 50.69 -11.84 -24.94
N ILE A 113 51.95 -12.30 -24.87
CA ILE A 113 52.61 -12.75 -23.65
C ILE A 113 53.68 -11.72 -23.26
N VAL A 114 53.56 -11.15 -22.05
CA VAL A 114 54.42 -10.09 -21.54
C VAL A 114 55.40 -10.64 -20.49
N VAL A 115 56.70 -10.53 -20.79
CA VAL A 115 57.82 -11.07 -19.99
C VAL A 115 58.79 -9.94 -19.61
N GLY A 116 59.64 -10.14 -18.59
CA GLY A 116 60.51 -9.09 -18.03
C GLY A 116 60.65 -9.16 -16.50
N SER A 117 61.14 -8.08 -15.89
CA SER A 117 61.42 -7.89 -14.45
C SER A 117 60.16 -7.45 -13.65
N PRO A 118 60.21 -7.28 -12.30
CA PRO A 118 59.09 -6.74 -11.54
C PRO A 118 58.72 -5.30 -11.93
N GLY A 119 57.42 -5.07 -12.13
CA GLY A 119 56.85 -3.78 -12.57
C GLY A 119 55.77 -3.90 -13.65
N LYS A 120 55.65 -5.07 -14.31
CA LYS A 120 54.66 -5.35 -15.36
C LYS A 120 53.21 -5.06 -14.96
N SER A 121 52.86 -5.39 -13.71
CA SER A 121 51.52 -5.26 -13.14
C SER A 121 50.97 -3.82 -13.29
N ALA A 122 51.86 -2.82 -13.33
CA ALA A 122 51.51 -1.43 -13.61
C ALA A 122 50.85 -1.20 -14.98
N LEU A 123 51.08 -2.07 -16.00
CA LEU A 123 50.35 -1.99 -17.27
C LEU A 123 48.87 -2.33 -17.10
N LEU A 124 48.52 -3.35 -16.31
CA LEU A 124 47.12 -3.69 -16.07
C LEU A 124 46.44 -2.68 -15.16
N ILE A 125 47.15 -2.17 -14.15
CA ILE A 125 46.69 -1.06 -13.32
C ILE A 125 46.44 0.18 -14.20
N ALA A 126 47.35 0.51 -15.13
CA ALA A 126 47.18 1.62 -16.05
C ALA A 126 46.03 1.41 -17.06
N LEU A 127 45.80 0.19 -17.56
CA LEU A 127 44.61 -0.12 -18.37
C LEU A 127 43.32 0.09 -17.56
N ALA A 128 43.27 -0.41 -16.32
CA ALA A 128 42.11 -0.28 -15.46
C ALA A 128 41.82 1.19 -15.08
N VAL A 129 42.82 1.93 -14.60
CA VAL A 129 42.70 3.35 -14.22
C VAL A 129 42.49 4.25 -15.44
N GLY A 130 43.22 4.00 -16.53
CA GLY A 130 43.17 4.75 -17.78
C GLY A 130 41.85 4.65 -18.52
N LEU A 131 41.12 3.53 -18.39
CA LEU A 131 39.77 3.38 -18.90
C LEU A 131 38.71 3.81 -17.85
N SER A 132 38.67 3.19 -16.66
CA SER A 132 37.57 3.42 -15.69
C SER A 132 37.55 4.79 -15.00
N GLY A 133 38.73 5.37 -14.72
CA GLY A 133 38.87 6.58 -13.91
C GLY A 133 38.61 6.32 -12.41
N LYS A 134 38.76 5.08 -11.97
CA LYS A 134 38.64 4.67 -10.56
C LYS A 134 39.99 4.16 -10.06
N SER A 135 40.23 4.33 -8.77
CA SER A 135 41.33 3.67 -8.05
C SER A 135 41.11 2.15 -7.97
N THR A 136 42.06 1.37 -8.46
CA THR A 136 42.17 -0.06 -8.14
C THR A 136 42.85 -0.25 -6.78
N ASP A 137 42.52 -1.34 -6.07
CA ASP A 137 43.14 -1.77 -4.80
C ASP A 137 43.14 -0.70 -3.68
N ASP A 138 42.09 0.11 -3.57
CA ASP A 138 41.91 1.20 -2.58
C ASP A 138 43.02 2.27 -2.53
N MET A 139 43.96 2.26 -3.50
CA MET A 139 45.06 3.23 -3.61
C MET A 139 44.56 4.57 -4.21
N PRO A 140 44.68 5.71 -3.51
CA PRO A 140 44.18 6.99 -4.02
C PRO A 140 45.01 7.46 -5.22
N LEU A 141 44.36 8.05 -6.23
CA LEU A 141 44.96 8.27 -7.57
C LEU A 141 46.33 8.97 -7.57
N LYS A 142 46.55 9.90 -6.64
CA LYS A 142 47.85 10.59 -6.42
C LYS A 142 49.03 9.63 -6.21
N ASP A 143 48.81 8.44 -5.66
CA ASP A 143 49.87 7.47 -5.31
C ASP A 143 50.24 6.57 -6.51
N PHE A 144 49.60 6.75 -7.67
CA PHE A 144 50.07 6.24 -8.96
C PHE A 144 51.02 7.21 -9.68
N VAL A 145 51.16 8.46 -9.23
CA VAL A 145 52.16 9.41 -9.76
C VAL A 145 53.54 9.05 -9.19
N LYS A 146 54.55 8.95 -10.06
CA LYS A 146 55.91 8.58 -9.69
C LYS A 146 56.50 9.52 -8.63
N ASP A 147 57.24 8.95 -7.68
CA ASP A 147 57.95 9.71 -6.65
C ASP A 147 58.89 10.76 -7.26
N GLY A 148 58.73 12.00 -6.81
CA GLY A 148 59.40 13.19 -7.38
C GLY A 148 58.52 14.02 -8.33
N GLU A 149 57.65 13.40 -9.11
CA GLU A 149 56.98 14.04 -10.26
C GLU A 149 55.70 14.82 -9.89
N ALA A 150 55.28 15.73 -10.77
CA ALA A 150 54.09 16.58 -10.57
C ALA A 150 52.78 15.96 -11.11
N SER A 151 52.87 15.17 -12.18
CA SER A 151 51.73 14.55 -12.86
C SER A 151 52.16 13.31 -13.64
N ALA A 152 51.27 12.34 -13.77
CA ALA A 152 51.39 11.19 -14.66
C ALA A 152 50.44 11.30 -15.86
N SER A 153 50.77 10.63 -16.96
CA SER A 153 49.86 10.44 -18.11
C SER A 153 49.78 8.97 -18.50
N ILE A 154 48.57 8.54 -18.85
CA ILE A 154 48.25 7.22 -19.42
C ILE A 154 47.60 7.49 -20.78
N SER A 155 48.08 6.85 -21.85
CA SER A 155 47.47 6.89 -23.17
C SER A 155 47.21 5.48 -23.66
N ILE A 156 45.95 5.16 -24.01
CA ILE A 156 45.49 3.85 -24.46
C ILE A 156 44.87 4.00 -25.84
N THR A 157 45.35 3.25 -26.82
CA THR A 157 44.79 3.21 -28.18
C THR A 157 43.88 2.00 -28.33
N LEU A 158 42.61 2.23 -28.69
CA LEU A 158 41.60 1.21 -28.99
C LEU A 158 41.34 1.16 -30.50
N LYS A 159 41.21 -0.04 -31.06
CA LYS A 159 40.95 -0.25 -32.49
C LYS A 159 39.51 0.08 -32.85
N ASN A 160 39.31 0.82 -33.95
CA ASN A 160 38.01 1.31 -34.41
C ASN A 160 37.78 1.03 -35.91
N GLN A 161 37.88 -0.25 -36.32
CA GLN A 161 37.82 -0.69 -37.72
C GLN A 161 36.80 -1.82 -37.94
N GLY A 162 36.15 -1.82 -39.10
CA GLY A 162 35.12 -2.79 -39.47
C GLY A 162 33.70 -2.32 -39.15
N ASP A 163 32.73 -3.21 -39.38
CA ASP A 163 31.29 -2.87 -39.38
C ASP A 163 30.75 -2.43 -38.00
N SER A 164 31.51 -2.68 -36.92
CA SER A 164 31.20 -2.29 -35.54
C SER A 164 31.95 -1.04 -35.05
N ALA A 165 32.60 -0.26 -35.93
CA ALA A 165 33.35 0.94 -35.53
C ALA A 165 32.45 2.05 -34.94
N PHE A 166 32.82 2.57 -33.77
CA PHE A 166 32.16 3.69 -33.10
C PHE A 166 32.48 5.02 -33.80
N LYS A 167 31.45 5.72 -34.29
CA LYS A 167 31.53 7.06 -34.90
C LYS A 167 32.77 7.26 -35.81
N SER A 168 33.01 6.31 -36.71
CA SER A 168 34.24 6.25 -37.55
C SER A 168 34.54 7.55 -38.32
N ALA A 169 33.52 8.32 -38.70
CA ALA A 169 33.68 9.63 -39.33
C ALA A 169 34.38 10.70 -38.45
N LEU A 170 34.40 10.53 -37.12
CA LEU A 170 35.06 11.45 -36.18
C LEU A 170 36.41 10.92 -35.69
N TYR A 171 36.44 9.67 -35.22
CA TYR A 171 37.63 9.07 -34.62
C TYR A 171 38.56 8.37 -35.63
N ARG A 172 38.06 8.02 -36.82
CA ARG A 172 38.72 7.14 -37.80
C ARG A 172 39.10 5.79 -37.19
N ASP A 173 40.18 5.18 -37.65
CA ASP A 173 40.50 3.76 -37.43
C ASP A 173 40.98 3.41 -36.01
N SER A 174 41.31 4.41 -35.18
CA SER A 174 41.81 4.24 -33.82
C SER A 174 41.30 5.35 -32.90
N ILE A 175 40.84 4.98 -31.69
CA ILE A 175 40.42 5.90 -30.63
C ILE A 175 41.52 5.94 -29.56
N ILE A 176 42.03 7.13 -29.24
CA ILE A 176 43.06 7.32 -28.22
C ILE A 176 42.40 7.90 -26.96
N VAL A 177 42.36 7.11 -25.88
CA VAL A 177 41.92 7.54 -24.55
C VAL A 177 43.15 7.97 -23.76
N GLN A 178 43.33 9.28 -23.57
CA GLN A 178 44.39 9.84 -22.74
C GLN A 178 43.83 10.31 -21.40
N ARG A 179 44.52 9.97 -20.30
CA ARG A 179 44.16 10.37 -18.93
C ARG A 179 45.37 10.96 -18.23
N HIS A 180 45.20 12.13 -17.62
CA HIS A 180 46.23 12.76 -16.79
C HIS A 180 45.82 12.69 -15.32
N ILE A 181 46.81 12.48 -14.45
CA ILE A 181 46.65 12.35 -13.01
C ILE A 181 47.64 13.30 -12.34
N ASN A 182 47.17 14.29 -11.59
CA ASN A 182 48.02 15.24 -10.88
C ASN A 182 48.30 14.77 -9.45
N LYS A 183 49.41 15.23 -8.87
CA LYS A 183 49.80 14.92 -7.47
C LYS A 183 48.75 15.36 -6.42
N ASP A 184 47.94 16.37 -6.75
CA ASP A 184 46.81 16.83 -5.93
C ASP A 184 45.61 15.85 -5.92
N GLY A 185 45.66 14.77 -6.71
CA GLY A 185 44.57 13.80 -6.87
C GLY A 185 43.48 14.22 -7.86
N SER A 186 43.71 15.29 -8.65
CA SER A 186 42.82 15.67 -9.74
C SER A 186 43.13 14.90 -11.04
N GLU A 187 42.08 14.51 -11.74
CA GLU A 187 42.12 13.74 -13.00
C GLU A 187 41.58 14.58 -14.17
N SER A 188 42.08 14.34 -15.38
CA SER A 188 41.43 14.78 -16.62
C SER A 188 41.44 13.65 -17.66
N CYS A 189 40.50 13.69 -18.60
CA CYS A 189 40.38 12.71 -19.67
C CYS A 189 40.18 13.40 -21.01
N GLU A 190 40.92 12.97 -22.02
CA GLU A 190 40.91 13.49 -23.37
C GLU A 190 40.72 12.33 -24.36
N LEU A 191 39.68 12.41 -25.18
CA LEU A 191 39.37 11.45 -26.22
C LEU A 191 39.85 12.02 -27.55
N LYS A 192 40.86 11.37 -28.14
CA LYS A 192 41.55 11.81 -29.35
C LYS A 192 41.32 10.83 -30.49
N ASN A 193 41.33 11.35 -31.72
CA ASN A 193 41.27 10.51 -32.92
C ASN A 193 42.67 9.98 -33.30
N GLN A 194 42.73 9.17 -34.35
CA GLN A 194 43.96 8.58 -34.92
C GLN A 194 45.08 9.60 -35.24
N GLU A 195 44.76 10.89 -35.46
CA GLU A 195 45.75 11.96 -35.72
C GLU A 195 46.21 12.67 -34.43
N GLY A 196 45.70 12.28 -33.27
CA GLY A 196 45.96 12.94 -31.98
C GLY A 196 45.09 14.18 -31.71
N ASN A 197 44.15 14.52 -32.62
CA ASN A 197 43.25 15.66 -32.45
C ASN A 197 42.17 15.35 -31.40
N LEU A 198 41.93 16.29 -30.47
CA LEU A 198 40.91 16.18 -29.43
C LEU A 198 39.50 16.19 -30.04
N VAL A 199 38.69 15.19 -29.70
CA VAL A 199 37.29 15.04 -30.14
C VAL A 199 36.32 15.36 -28.99
N SER A 200 36.62 14.92 -27.77
CA SER A 200 35.83 15.23 -26.57
C SER A 200 36.68 15.09 -25.29
N SER A 201 36.23 15.71 -24.20
CA SER A 201 36.73 15.51 -22.83
C SER A 201 35.61 15.14 -21.85
N GLU A 202 34.44 14.74 -22.37
CA GLU A 202 33.26 14.42 -21.57
C GLU A 202 33.26 12.95 -21.14
N LYS A 203 32.95 12.70 -19.86
CA LYS A 203 32.93 11.33 -19.29
C LYS A 203 31.85 10.46 -19.94
N GLU A 204 30.74 11.07 -20.34
CA GLU A 204 29.60 10.39 -20.99
C GLU A 204 29.97 9.81 -22.36
N GLU A 205 30.80 10.50 -23.14
CA GLU A 205 31.31 10.00 -24.43
C GLU A 205 32.26 8.80 -24.23
N LEU A 206 33.09 8.81 -23.18
CA LEU A 206 33.92 7.65 -22.82
C LEU A 206 33.06 6.45 -22.39
N THR A 207 32.03 6.67 -21.57
CA THR A 207 31.08 5.61 -21.21
C THR A 207 30.39 5.05 -22.46
N ALA A 208 29.94 5.89 -23.39
CA ALA A 208 29.35 5.44 -24.64
C ALA A 208 30.32 4.61 -25.52
N ILE A 209 31.61 4.95 -25.55
CA ILE A 209 32.65 4.16 -26.23
C ILE A 209 32.81 2.78 -25.57
N LEU A 210 32.89 2.73 -24.23
CA LEU A 210 33.04 1.48 -23.48
C LEU A 210 31.79 0.58 -23.62
N ASP A 211 30.59 1.16 -23.53
CA ASP A 211 29.31 0.45 -23.68
C ASP A 211 29.09 -0.09 -25.11
N HIS A 212 29.53 0.65 -26.13
CA HIS A 212 29.46 0.24 -27.53
C HIS A 212 30.39 -0.95 -27.79
N PHE A 213 31.63 -0.91 -27.31
CA PHE A 213 32.59 -2.02 -27.42
C PHE A 213 32.49 -3.09 -26.34
N LYS A 214 31.52 -3.04 -25.41
CA LYS A 214 31.35 -3.98 -24.28
C LYS A 214 32.56 -4.08 -23.33
N ILE A 215 33.38 -3.02 -23.23
CA ILE A 215 34.60 -3.00 -22.41
C ILE A 215 34.25 -2.84 -20.92
N GLN A 216 33.91 -3.95 -20.27
CA GLN A 216 33.57 -4.03 -18.85
C GLN A 216 34.83 -3.97 -17.96
N VAL A 217 35.30 -2.75 -17.63
CA VAL A 217 36.50 -2.55 -16.79
C VAL A 217 36.25 -2.91 -15.31
N ASP A 218 35.04 -2.68 -14.79
CA ASP A 218 34.65 -3.02 -13.41
C ASP A 218 34.44 -4.53 -13.18
N ASN A 219 34.46 -5.36 -14.24
CA ASN A 219 34.22 -6.79 -14.15
C ASN A 219 35.51 -7.52 -13.71
N PRO A 220 35.50 -8.24 -12.56
CA PRO A 220 36.69 -8.85 -11.95
C PRO A 220 37.29 -10.03 -12.74
N VAL A 221 36.71 -10.45 -13.87
CA VAL A 221 37.36 -11.42 -14.79
C VAL A 221 37.87 -10.80 -16.10
N THR A 222 37.63 -9.51 -16.36
CA THR A 222 38.15 -8.81 -17.56
C THR A 222 39.62 -8.43 -17.40
N ILE A 223 40.00 -7.83 -16.26
CA ILE A 223 41.38 -7.44 -15.94
C ILE A 223 41.73 -8.00 -14.56
N ILE A 224 42.51 -9.09 -14.55
CA ILE A 224 42.97 -9.76 -13.33
C ILE A 224 44.43 -9.37 -13.10
N GLY A 225 44.64 -8.32 -12.31
CA GLY A 225 45.97 -7.88 -11.85
C GLY A 225 46.50 -8.70 -10.68
N GLU A 226 47.79 -8.58 -10.39
CA GLU A 226 48.55 -9.36 -9.40
C GLU A 226 47.82 -9.63 -8.05
N ASN A 227 47.33 -8.60 -7.37
CA ASN A 227 46.69 -8.75 -6.05
C ASN A 227 45.33 -9.46 -6.14
N THR A 228 44.53 -9.06 -7.13
CA THR A 228 43.25 -9.70 -7.45
C THR A 228 43.47 -11.17 -7.77
N GLY A 229 44.39 -11.49 -8.69
CA GLY A 229 44.73 -12.85 -9.11
C GLY A 229 45.19 -13.74 -7.96
N LYS A 230 46.02 -13.21 -7.04
CA LYS A 230 46.37 -13.89 -5.77
C LYS A 230 45.13 -14.24 -4.95
N GLN A 231 44.20 -13.30 -4.79
CA GLN A 231 42.94 -13.55 -4.08
C GLN A 231 42.01 -14.51 -4.83
N LEU A 232 42.01 -14.52 -6.18
CA LEU A 232 41.17 -15.42 -6.97
C LEU A 232 41.68 -16.87 -6.97
N LEU A 233 43.01 -17.06 -7.01
CA LEU A 233 43.65 -18.37 -7.12
C LEU A 233 43.93 -19.03 -5.76
N GLN A 234 43.80 -18.31 -4.65
CA GLN A 234 43.87 -18.89 -3.30
C GLN A 234 42.53 -19.52 -2.85
N SER A 235 42.54 -20.25 -1.73
CA SER A 235 41.43 -21.12 -1.32
C SER A 235 40.10 -20.39 -1.15
N TRP A 236 39.12 -20.72 -1.99
CA TRP A 236 37.79 -20.11 -1.99
C TRP A 236 36.71 -20.97 -1.34
N LEU A 237 35.83 -20.28 -0.61
CA LEU A 237 34.54 -20.84 -0.21
C LEU A 237 33.61 -20.89 -1.44
N ASN A 238 32.70 -21.86 -1.45
CA ASN A 238 31.76 -22.04 -2.56
C ASN A 238 30.78 -20.86 -2.71
N SER A 239 30.56 -20.08 -1.66
CA SER A 239 29.80 -18.82 -1.71
C SER A 239 30.56 -17.70 -2.42
N ASP A 240 31.88 -17.60 -2.26
CA ASP A 240 32.68 -16.58 -2.94
C ASP A 240 32.85 -16.89 -4.43
N ARG A 241 32.95 -18.18 -4.80
CA ARG A 241 32.81 -18.65 -6.19
C ARG A 241 31.49 -18.20 -6.83
N TYR A 242 30.39 -18.28 -6.10
CA TYR A 242 29.07 -17.84 -6.58
C TYR A 242 28.95 -16.31 -6.67
N LYS A 243 29.51 -15.56 -5.71
CA LYS A 243 29.62 -14.09 -5.79
C LYS A 243 30.45 -13.65 -7.00
N LEU A 244 31.55 -14.34 -7.33
CA LEU A 244 32.32 -14.06 -8.55
C LEU A 244 31.44 -14.26 -9.78
N PHE A 245 30.74 -15.40 -9.90
CA PHE A 245 29.81 -15.64 -11.01
C PHE A 245 28.77 -14.50 -11.13
N LEU A 246 28.14 -14.07 -10.04
CA LEU A 246 27.17 -12.97 -10.09
C LEU A 246 27.80 -11.63 -10.54
N LYS A 247 29.06 -11.35 -10.18
CA LYS A 247 29.77 -10.14 -10.64
C LYS A 247 30.19 -10.25 -12.11
N ALA A 248 30.79 -11.37 -12.49
CA ALA A 248 31.30 -11.63 -13.85
C ALA A 248 30.20 -11.69 -14.92
N SER A 249 28.95 -11.92 -14.51
CA SER A 249 27.77 -12.04 -15.37
C SER A 249 26.80 -10.85 -15.27
N GLU A 250 27.21 -9.75 -14.63
CA GLU A 250 26.40 -8.55 -14.32
C GLU A 250 25.12 -8.78 -13.50
N LEU A 251 24.77 -10.03 -13.16
CA LEU A 251 23.60 -10.39 -12.35
C LEU A 251 23.62 -9.70 -10.97
N TYR A 252 24.80 -9.40 -10.43
CA TYR A 252 24.95 -8.62 -9.20
C TYR A 252 24.41 -7.18 -9.34
N GLN A 253 24.66 -6.51 -10.47
CA GLN A 253 24.15 -5.17 -10.75
C GLN A 253 22.64 -5.20 -11.00
N MET A 254 22.16 -6.12 -11.86
CA MET A 254 20.71 -6.31 -12.11
C MET A 254 19.93 -6.57 -10.80
N ARG A 255 20.53 -7.31 -9.85
CA ARG A 255 19.95 -7.54 -8.51
C ARG A 255 19.91 -6.26 -7.65
N GLY A 256 20.93 -5.41 -7.74
CA GLY A 256 20.96 -4.10 -7.08
C GLY A 256 19.88 -3.16 -7.61
N GLU A 257 19.80 -3.00 -8.93
CA GLU A 257 18.80 -2.18 -9.62
C GLU A 257 17.36 -2.65 -9.34
N TYR A 258 17.15 -3.97 -9.25
CA TYR A 258 15.88 -4.57 -8.81
C TYR A 258 15.55 -4.22 -7.35
N SER A 259 16.51 -4.36 -6.43
CA SER A 259 16.34 -4.05 -5.01
C SER A 259 15.98 -2.57 -4.78
N GLU A 260 16.73 -1.65 -5.40
CA GLU A 260 16.38 -0.23 -5.36
C GLU A 260 14.99 0.05 -5.96
N SER A 261 14.60 -0.67 -7.01
CA SER A 261 13.29 -0.52 -7.63
C SER A 261 12.16 -0.97 -6.72
N LEU A 262 12.38 -2.02 -5.92
CA LEU A 262 11.48 -2.46 -4.85
C LEU A 262 11.40 -1.42 -3.72
N GLU A 263 12.53 -0.86 -3.26
CA GLU A 263 12.49 0.26 -2.31
C GLU A 263 11.74 1.48 -2.86
N ARG A 264 11.97 1.82 -4.14
CA ARG A 264 11.30 2.93 -4.83
C ARG A 264 9.78 2.67 -4.97
N LYS A 265 9.34 1.42 -5.18
CA LYS A 265 7.92 1.00 -5.08
C LYS A 265 7.40 1.21 -3.65
N ASN A 266 8.11 0.71 -2.65
CA ASN A 266 7.67 0.74 -1.24
C ASN A 266 7.56 2.17 -0.68
N ARG A 267 8.52 3.06 -0.99
CA ARG A 267 8.45 4.49 -0.64
C ARG A 267 7.20 5.16 -1.26
N ARG A 268 6.97 4.98 -2.57
CA ARG A 268 5.76 5.50 -3.25
C ARG A 268 4.46 4.90 -2.69
N HIS A 269 4.47 3.64 -2.25
CA HIS A 269 3.30 3.03 -1.62
C HIS A 269 2.99 3.68 -0.26
N GLN A 270 4.01 4.01 0.54
CA GLN A 270 3.81 4.75 1.79
C GLN A 270 3.30 6.19 1.52
N GLU A 271 3.79 6.85 0.48
CA GLU A 271 3.25 8.15 0.02
C GLU A 271 1.76 8.04 -0.40
N MET A 272 1.37 6.94 -1.07
CA MET A 272 -0.01 6.65 -1.44
C MET A 272 -0.92 6.53 -0.21
N GLU A 273 -0.54 5.74 0.80
CA GLU A 273 -1.37 5.55 2.00
C GLU A 273 -1.47 6.84 2.83
N GLN A 274 -0.36 7.59 2.97
CA GLN A 274 -0.39 8.91 3.60
C GLN A 274 -1.31 9.88 2.85
N GLY A 275 -1.25 9.87 1.52
CA GLY A 275 -2.12 10.68 0.66
C GLY A 275 -3.59 10.28 0.74
N LYS A 276 -3.92 8.98 0.76
CA LYS A 276 -5.30 8.48 1.01
C LYS A 276 -5.83 9.01 2.35
N GLY A 277 -5.05 8.87 3.42
CA GLY A 277 -5.41 9.38 4.75
C GLY A 277 -5.55 10.91 4.83
N GLN A 278 -4.88 11.67 3.96
CA GLN A 278 -5.12 13.10 3.77
C GLN A 278 -6.40 13.37 2.95
N LEU A 279 -6.65 12.60 1.90
CA LEU A 279 -7.84 12.71 1.05
C LEU A 279 -9.13 12.43 1.84
N GLU A 280 -9.12 11.48 2.77
CA GLU A 280 -10.26 11.23 3.68
C GLU A 280 -10.51 12.36 4.68
N LYS A 281 -9.46 13.03 5.16
CA LYS A 281 -9.58 14.21 6.03
C LYS A 281 -10.19 15.38 5.24
N LEU A 282 -9.70 15.60 4.02
CA LEU A 282 -10.26 16.58 3.07
C LEU A 282 -11.72 16.23 2.68
N ARG A 283 -12.06 14.96 2.48
CA ARG A 283 -13.43 14.50 2.20
C ARG A 283 -14.38 14.81 3.36
N ARG A 284 -13.97 14.54 4.60
CA ARG A 284 -14.76 14.87 5.79
C ARG A 284 -14.92 16.38 6.00
N GLN A 285 -13.87 17.17 5.75
CA GLN A 285 -13.96 18.63 5.75
C GLN A 285 -14.91 19.14 4.65
N TYR A 286 -14.80 18.60 3.43
CA TYR A 286 -15.67 18.94 2.29
C TYR A 286 -17.15 18.68 2.61
N LEU A 287 -17.52 17.48 3.06
CA LEU A 287 -18.91 17.17 3.42
C LEU A 287 -19.41 18.05 4.58
N GLY A 288 -18.58 18.22 5.63
CA GLY A 288 -18.94 19.04 6.79
C GLY A 288 -19.17 20.52 6.45
N ILE A 289 -18.49 21.07 5.45
CA ILE A 289 -18.75 22.43 4.95
C ILE A 289 -19.97 22.44 4.02
N GLU A 290 -20.15 21.43 3.15
CA GLU A 290 -21.31 21.34 2.25
C GLU A 290 -22.63 21.27 3.03
N GLU A 291 -22.69 20.47 4.10
CA GLU A 291 -23.85 20.41 4.99
C GLU A 291 -24.16 21.75 5.66
N LYS A 292 -23.14 22.45 6.19
CA LYS A 292 -23.32 23.77 6.81
C LYS A 292 -23.83 24.80 5.81
N PHE A 293 -23.27 24.80 4.60
CA PHE A 293 -23.73 25.66 3.51
C PHE A 293 -25.19 25.39 3.15
N LYS A 294 -25.59 24.12 3.04
CA LYS A 294 -27.00 23.71 2.80
C LYS A 294 -27.93 24.16 3.94
N ARG A 295 -27.55 23.95 5.20
CA ARG A 295 -28.32 24.44 6.38
C ARG A 295 -28.49 25.96 6.34
N MET A 296 -27.42 26.70 6.04
CA MET A 296 -27.41 28.17 5.94
C MET A 296 -28.21 28.74 4.76
N VAL A 297 -28.46 27.95 3.72
CA VAL A 297 -29.41 28.30 2.65
C VAL A 297 -30.85 28.11 3.14
N VAL A 298 -31.20 26.91 3.64
CA VAL A 298 -32.56 26.59 4.11
C VAL A 298 -33.03 27.49 5.26
N LEU A 299 -32.13 27.90 6.16
CA LEU A 299 -32.47 28.86 7.23
C LEU A 299 -32.79 30.26 6.67
N LYS A 300 -32.12 30.70 5.60
CA LYS A 300 -32.38 32.01 4.97
C LYS A 300 -33.65 32.02 4.13
N GLU A 301 -33.92 30.93 3.40
CA GLU A 301 -35.17 30.74 2.65
C GLU A 301 -36.37 30.82 3.60
N LYS A 302 -36.36 30.06 4.70
CA LYS A 302 -37.40 30.14 5.75
C LYS A 302 -37.54 31.51 6.40
N LEU A 303 -36.45 32.28 6.51
CA LEU A 303 -36.49 33.66 7.02
C LEU A 303 -37.05 34.65 5.97
N GLU A 304 -37.09 34.29 4.69
CA GLU A 304 -37.76 35.07 3.64
C GLU A 304 -39.24 34.68 3.59
N ASP A 305 -39.57 33.38 3.64
CA ASP A 305 -40.96 32.88 3.75
C ASP A 305 -41.71 33.50 4.96
N LEU A 306 -41.12 33.46 6.15
CA LEU A 306 -41.74 34.05 7.35
C LEU A 306 -41.92 35.58 7.25
N LYS A 307 -41.11 36.30 6.48
CA LYS A 307 -41.35 37.74 6.22
C LYS A 307 -42.52 37.95 5.28
N HIS A 308 -42.71 37.09 4.28
CA HIS A 308 -43.88 37.12 3.42
C HIS A 308 -45.15 36.81 4.23
N GLU A 309 -45.09 35.85 5.16
CA GLU A 309 -46.19 35.60 6.12
C GLU A 309 -46.47 36.82 7.02
N MET A 310 -45.44 37.36 7.69
CA MET A 310 -45.55 38.53 8.57
C MET A 310 -46.21 39.74 7.87
N ALA A 311 -45.78 40.03 6.64
CA ALA A 311 -46.27 41.19 5.88
C ALA A 311 -47.79 41.17 5.66
N TRP A 312 -48.39 39.98 5.54
CA TRP A 312 -49.85 39.82 5.41
C TRP A 312 -50.54 39.61 6.76
N ALA A 313 -49.91 38.96 7.74
CA ALA A 313 -50.48 38.77 9.07
C ALA A 313 -50.78 40.11 9.78
N LEU A 314 -49.92 41.12 9.63
CA LEU A 314 -50.16 42.47 10.17
C LEU A 314 -51.41 43.12 9.56
N VAL A 315 -51.61 42.99 8.24
CA VAL A 315 -52.78 43.52 7.52
C VAL A 315 -54.07 42.82 7.97
N ILE A 316 -54.02 41.50 8.21
CA ILE A 316 -55.17 40.74 8.71
C ILE A 316 -55.52 41.11 10.15
N GLU A 317 -54.52 41.39 10.99
CA GLU A 317 -54.76 41.91 12.35
C GLU A 317 -55.36 43.32 12.35
N THR A 318 -54.90 44.25 11.49
CA THR A 318 -55.47 45.60 11.44
C THR A 318 -56.79 45.69 10.66
N GLU A 319 -57.08 44.76 9.75
CA GLU A 319 -58.45 44.51 9.25
C GLU A 319 -59.38 44.12 10.40
N ARG A 320 -58.96 43.16 11.25
CA ARG A 320 -59.77 42.67 12.36
C ARG A 320 -59.96 43.69 13.50
N GLU A 321 -58.91 44.40 13.92
CA GLU A 321 -59.01 45.46 14.93
C GLU A 321 -60.08 46.50 14.54
N LEU A 322 -60.18 46.80 13.24
CA LEU A 322 -61.13 47.75 12.66
C LEU A 322 -62.57 47.23 12.72
N ASP A 323 -62.80 45.96 12.35
CA ASP A 323 -64.11 45.32 12.50
C ASP A 323 -64.55 45.23 13.98
N ASP A 324 -63.66 44.83 14.89
CA ASP A 324 -63.95 44.73 16.33
C ASP A 324 -64.28 46.13 16.91
N MET A 325 -63.53 47.20 16.58
CA MET A 325 -63.86 48.58 17.00
C MET A 325 -65.16 49.12 16.39
N SER A 326 -65.47 48.75 15.13
CA SER A 326 -66.73 49.10 14.47
C SER A 326 -67.93 48.46 15.18
N GLY A 327 -67.75 47.22 15.65
CA GLY A 327 -68.71 46.52 16.52
C GLY A 327 -68.93 47.21 17.87
N ASP A 328 -67.85 47.54 18.59
CA ASP A 328 -67.92 48.20 19.90
C ASP A 328 -68.62 49.57 19.84
N VAL A 329 -68.37 50.34 18.77
CA VAL A 329 -69.07 51.60 18.49
C VAL A 329 -70.60 51.40 18.39
N SER A 330 -71.04 50.32 17.73
CA SER A 330 -72.46 49.97 17.58
C SER A 330 -73.10 49.53 18.90
N VAL A 331 -72.37 48.79 19.74
CA VAL A 331 -72.82 48.37 21.08
C VAL A 331 -72.87 49.55 22.05
N GLY A 332 -71.89 50.45 21.98
CA GLY A 332 -71.82 51.64 22.83
C GLY A 332 -73.01 52.57 22.63
N ASP A 333 -73.40 52.84 21.38
CA ASP A 333 -74.58 53.67 21.09
C ASP A 333 -75.86 53.08 21.74
N GLN A 334 -76.02 51.75 21.74
CA GLN A 334 -77.16 51.06 22.39
C GLN A 334 -77.14 51.17 23.93
N HIS A 335 -75.97 51.05 24.57
CA HIS A 335 -75.87 51.02 26.03
C HIS A 335 -76.38 52.32 26.71
N THR A 336 -76.29 53.44 25.99
CA THR A 336 -76.80 54.76 26.38
C THR A 336 -78.29 54.74 26.80
N GLY A 337 -79.10 53.85 26.20
CA GLY A 337 -80.52 53.71 26.54
C GLY A 337 -80.78 53.09 27.92
N ILE A 338 -79.88 52.22 28.40
CA ILE A 338 -80.07 51.43 29.62
C ILE A 338 -79.64 52.20 30.87
N LEU A 339 -78.56 52.96 30.81
CA LEU A 339 -78.03 53.74 31.94
C LEU A 339 -79.06 54.72 32.53
N ASN A 340 -79.83 55.37 31.65
CA ASN A 340 -80.89 56.31 32.05
C ASN A 340 -81.99 55.68 32.93
N GLN A 341 -82.25 54.37 32.84
CA GLN A 341 -83.29 53.70 33.63
C GLN A 341 -82.84 53.29 35.04
N LYS A 342 -81.52 53.18 35.29
CA LYS A 342 -81.00 52.67 36.57
C LYS A 342 -80.87 53.74 37.66
N LEU A 343 -80.69 55.00 37.29
CA LEU A 343 -80.44 56.12 38.21
C LEU A 343 -81.54 56.27 39.27
N GLU A 344 -82.81 56.17 38.87
CA GLU A 344 -83.96 56.44 39.75
C GLU A 344 -84.19 55.35 40.80
N ALA A 345 -83.71 54.12 40.57
CA ALA A 345 -83.92 52.99 41.48
C ALA A 345 -83.01 52.99 42.72
N ALA A 346 -81.96 53.81 42.74
CA ALA A 346 -80.93 53.77 43.79
C ALA A 346 -81.25 54.61 45.04
N LYS A 347 -82.06 55.67 44.90
CA LYS A 347 -82.22 56.74 45.91
C LYS A 347 -82.97 56.32 47.19
N THR A 348 -83.63 55.15 47.23
CA THR A 348 -84.63 54.79 48.26
C THR A 348 -84.20 53.76 49.32
N LYS A 349 -82.92 53.38 49.41
CA LYS A 349 -82.46 52.24 50.26
C LYS A 349 -81.51 52.57 51.42
N CYS A 350 -81.13 53.82 51.65
CA CYS A 350 -79.97 54.13 52.50
C CYS A 350 -80.23 54.23 54.01
N GLU A 351 -81.47 54.46 54.45
CA GLU A 351 -81.74 55.10 55.75
C GLU A 351 -81.89 54.15 56.97
N ALA A 352 -81.46 52.88 56.89
CA ALA A 352 -82.08 51.79 57.68
C ALA A 352 -81.19 50.98 58.67
N VAL A 353 -79.88 51.22 58.83
CA VAL A 353 -78.96 50.20 59.41
C VAL A 353 -78.08 50.62 60.61
N ASP A 354 -77.89 51.92 60.90
CA ASP A 354 -76.79 52.52 61.70
C ASP A 354 -76.61 52.14 63.22
N VAL A 355 -77.23 51.09 63.74
CA VAL A 355 -77.48 50.98 65.21
C VAL A 355 -76.52 50.06 66.01
N LYS A 356 -75.79 49.12 65.40
CA LYS A 356 -75.27 47.93 66.14
C LYS A 356 -73.88 48.02 66.82
N GLN A 357 -73.01 48.96 66.44
CA GLN A 357 -71.81 49.41 67.19
C GLN A 357 -70.99 48.39 68.05
N LYS A 358 -71.21 48.43 69.37
CA LYS A 358 -70.13 48.67 70.36
C LYS A 358 -69.88 47.49 71.33
N ALA A 359 -69.28 46.37 70.89
CA ALA A 359 -69.22 45.16 71.73
C ALA A 359 -67.95 44.25 71.75
N ILE A 360 -66.92 44.38 70.87
CA ILE A 360 -65.76 43.44 70.87
C ILE A 360 -64.41 44.12 70.56
N HIS A 361 -63.67 44.58 71.58
CA HIS A 361 -62.32 45.16 71.49
C HIS A 361 -61.79 45.44 72.90
N GLU A 362 -60.57 44.99 73.27
CA GLU A 362 -59.72 45.53 74.37
C GLU A 362 -58.61 44.53 74.81
N LYS A 363 -58.89 43.23 74.80
CA LYS A 363 -58.19 42.23 75.66
C LYS A 363 -56.81 41.77 75.16
N VAL A 364 -55.85 42.70 75.13
CA VAL A 364 -54.47 42.54 74.65
C VAL A 364 -53.44 43.05 75.69
N GLN A 365 -53.87 43.34 76.93
CA GLN A 365 -53.13 44.23 77.83
C GLN A 365 -52.30 43.50 78.92
N LYS A 366 -50.97 43.71 78.91
CA LYS A 366 -49.98 43.58 80.03
C LYS A 366 -49.63 42.14 80.50
N LEU A 367 -48.49 41.81 81.14
CA LEU A 367 -47.16 42.39 81.49
C LEU A 367 -46.27 41.15 81.84
N ASN A 368 -44.95 41.01 81.62
CA ASN A 368 -43.78 41.91 81.42
C ASN A 368 -43.30 42.66 82.68
N ASP A 369 -42.01 42.82 83.01
CA ASP A 369 -40.76 42.08 82.70
C ASP A 369 -39.78 42.35 83.87
N GLU A 370 -39.01 41.37 84.35
CA GLU A 370 -38.27 41.50 85.64
C GLU A 370 -36.88 40.81 85.67
N VAL A 371 -35.81 41.58 85.46
CA VAL A 371 -34.42 41.28 85.86
C VAL A 371 -33.70 42.59 86.19
N THR A 372 -33.40 42.83 87.48
CA THR A 372 -32.31 43.69 88.01
C THR A 372 -32.23 43.42 89.52
N GLU A 373 -31.07 43.02 90.07
CA GLU A 373 -30.11 43.91 90.76
C GLU A 373 -30.70 44.67 91.96
N LEU A 374 -30.19 44.61 93.20
CA LEU A 374 -28.98 44.00 93.80
C LEU A 374 -29.25 43.77 95.32
N GLU A 375 -28.37 43.07 96.05
CA GLU A 375 -27.59 43.68 97.16
C GLU A 375 -26.76 42.65 97.98
N PRO A 376 -25.52 42.96 98.41
CA PRO A 376 -24.48 41.93 98.58
C PRO A 376 -24.00 41.74 100.04
N LYS A 377 -24.87 41.98 101.03
CA LYS A 377 -24.43 42.19 102.44
C LYS A 377 -24.47 40.98 103.37
N CYS A 378 -25.12 39.87 102.99
CA CYS A 378 -25.06 38.61 103.75
C CYS A 378 -23.73 37.83 103.53
N ILE A 379 -22.90 38.30 102.61
CA ILE A 379 -21.79 37.55 102.01
C ILE A 379 -20.58 37.42 102.96
N LYS A 380 -20.15 38.49 103.63
CA LYS A 380 -18.82 38.51 104.29
C LYS A 380 -18.67 37.65 105.55
N ALA A 381 -19.76 37.35 106.26
CA ALA A 381 -19.74 36.37 107.37
C ALA A 381 -19.91 34.92 106.89
N HIS A 382 -20.35 34.74 105.64
CA HIS A 382 -20.45 33.44 104.96
C HIS A 382 -19.09 33.04 104.34
N GLU A 383 -18.30 34.04 103.91
CA GLU A 383 -17.04 33.88 103.19
C GLU A 383 -15.94 33.10 103.93
N GLU A 384 -15.63 33.39 105.20
CA GLU A 384 -14.49 32.73 105.89
C GLU A 384 -14.75 31.24 106.12
N VAL A 385 -15.99 30.89 106.50
CA VAL A 385 -16.41 29.50 106.65
C VAL A 385 -16.34 28.79 105.30
N GLU A 386 -16.88 29.41 104.25
CA GLU A 386 -16.82 28.84 102.91
C GLU A 386 -15.41 28.71 102.36
N LYS A 387 -14.48 29.63 102.62
CA LYS A 387 -13.12 29.55 102.06
C LYS A 387 -12.38 28.30 102.55
N LEU A 388 -12.50 27.97 103.84
CA LEU A 388 -11.88 26.76 104.41
C LEU A 388 -12.67 25.48 104.10
N ASP A 389 -13.99 25.57 103.92
CA ASP A 389 -14.82 24.43 103.54
C ASP A 389 -14.64 24.06 102.06
N LYS A 390 -14.75 25.06 101.17
CA LYS A 390 -14.52 24.92 99.72
C LYS A 390 -13.12 24.36 99.44
N ALA A 391 -12.07 24.91 100.04
CA ALA A 391 -10.71 24.39 99.84
C ALA A 391 -10.56 22.90 100.23
N TYR A 392 -11.22 22.44 101.31
CA TYR A 392 -11.21 21.03 101.69
C TYR A 392 -12.02 20.16 100.72
N ILE A 393 -13.24 20.59 100.36
CA ILE A 393 -14.11 19.86 99.42
C ILE A 393 -13.51 19.83 98.00
N GLU A 394 -12.84 20.90 97.57
CA GLU A 394 -12.13 21.01 96.28
C GLU A 394 -10.95 20.04 96.23
N ALA A 395 -10.17 19.91 97.32
CA ALA A 395 -9.10 18.91 97.40
C ALA A 395 -9.64 17.46 97.47
N GLU A 396 -10.75 17.23 98.18
CA GLU A 396 -11.40 15.91 98.28
C GLU A 396 -12.00 15.45 96.95
N THR A 397 -12.73 16.34 96.27
CA THR A 397 -13.29 16.10 94.94
C THR A 397 -12.21 15.95 93.89
N SER A 398 -11.09 16.68 93.96
CA SER A 398 -9.94 16.49 93.08
C SER A 398 -9.28 15.11 93.28
N HIS A 399 -9.04 14.68 94.53
CA HIS A 399 -8.47 13.36 94.80
C HIS A 399 -9.38 12.24 94.29
N ASN A 400 -10.70 12.36 94.50
CA ASN A 400 -11.69 11.40 94.02
C ASN A 400 -11.86 11.46 92.48
N SER A 401 -11.69 12.62 91.82
CA SER A 401 -11.66 12.71 90.36
C SER A 401 -10.50 11.89 89.81
N PHE A 402 -9.27 12.17 90.25
CA PHE A 402 -8.08 11.49 89.75
C PHE A 402 -8.11 9.97 89.98
N GLN A 403 -8.68 9.49 91.09
CA GLN A 403 -8.89 8.04 91.28
C GLN A 403 -9.87 7.44 90.27
N ASN A 404 -11.00 8.09 90.01
CA ASN A 404 -11.97 7.63 89.00
C ASN A 404 -11.40 7.68 87.58
N ASP A 405 -10.60 8.70 87.27
CA ASP A 405 -9.94 8.84 85.97
C ASP A 405 -8.83 7.78 85.77
N LEU A 406 -8.11 7.39 86.83
CA LEU A 406 -7.16 6.27 86.79
C LEU A 406 -7.85 4.94 86.47
N ILE A 407 -9.00 4.66 87.09
CA ILE A 407 -9.80 3.44 86.83
C ILE A 407 -10.25 3.41 85.36
N ARG A 408 -10.82 4.52 84.86
CA ARG A 408 -11.24 4.66 83.46
C ARG A 408 -10.09 4.45 82.47
N LEU A 409 -8.93 5.04 82.72
CA LEU A 409 -7.74 4.87 81.86
C LEU A 409 -7.25 3.42 81.86
N ASN A 410 -7.34 2.71 82.98
CA ASN A 410 -6.98 1.28 83.07
C ASN A 410 -7.95 0.39 82.28
N GLU A 411 -9.26 0.66 82.35
CA GLU A 411 -10.28 -0.03 81.54
C GLU A 411 -10.08 0.25 80.03
N MET A 412 -9.79 1.49 79.65
CA MET A 412 -9.44 1.85 78.27
C MET A 412 -8.18 1.13 77.79
N ALA A 413 -7.13 1.05 78.61
CA ALA A 413 -5.90 0.34 78.27
C ALA A 413 -6.13 -1.18 78.06
N GLY A 414 -6.96 -1.80 78.90
CA GLY A 414 -7.37 -3.21 78.73
C GLY A 414 -8.11 -3.45 77.41
N ASN A 415 -9.11 -2.60 77.11
CA ASN A 415 -9.89 -2.70 75.87
C ASN A 415 -9.03 -2.47 74.62
N LEU A 416 -8.14 -1.47 74.63
CA LEU A 416 -7.18 -1.24 73.55
C LEU A 416 -6.25 -2.43 73.32
N HIS A 417 -5.78 -3.09 74.39
CA HIS A 417 -4.90 -4.24 74.28
C HIS A 417 -5.61 -5.47 73.64
N GLY A 418 -6.87 -5.71 74.01
CA GLY A 418 -7.71 -6.72 73.37
C GLY A 418 -7.89 -6.45 71.87
N ASN A 419 -8.34 -5.24 71.52
CA ASN A 419 -8.53 -4.82 70.14
C ASN A 419 -7.26 -4.97 69.28
N ILE A 420 -6.08 -4.63 69.82
CA ILE A 420 -4.79 -4.79 69.12
C ILE A 420 -4.44 -6.27 68.87
N LYS A 421 -4.78 -7.17 69.80
CA LYS A 421 -4.55 -8.62 69.63
C LYS A 421 -5.46 -9.18 68.55
N ASP A 422 -6.76 -8.93 68.65
CA ASP A 422 -7.76 -9.51 67.75
C ASP A 422 -7.59 -8.99 66.31
N MET A 423 -7.20 -7.71 66.16
CA MET A 423 -6.83 -7.13 64.86
C MET A 423 -5.58 -7.80 64.24
N LYS A 424 -4.60 -8.24 65.05
CA LYS A 424 -3.41 -8.97 64.55
C LYS A 424 -3.76 -10.39 64.08
N GLU A 425 -4.63 -11.09 64.80
CA GLU A 425 -5.10 -12.42 64.42
C GLU A 425 -6.00 -12.36 63.16
N SER A 426 -6.86 -11.35 63.06
CA SER A 426 -7.65 -11.06 61.85
C SER A 426 -6.78 -10.77 60.62
N LEU A 427 -5.76 -9.90 60.75
CA LEU A 427 -4.83 -9.58 59.67
C LEU A 427 -4.03 -10.80 59.18
N HIS A 428 -3.69 -11.74 60.08
CA HIS A 428 -3.00 -12.98 59.70
C HIS A 428 -3.90 -13.92 58.90
N LEU A 429 -5.17 -14.09 59.30
CA LEU A 429 -6.13 -14.91 58.55
C LEU A 429 -6.40 -14.34 57.15
N ALA A 430 -6.61 -13.03 57.05
CA ALA A 430 -6.84 -12.34 55.78
C ALA A 430 -5.64 -12.48 54.80
N ALA A 431 -4.40 -12.47 55.31
CA ALA A 431 -3.22 -12.68 54.48
C ALA A 431 -3.18 -14.10 53.86
N LEU A 432 -3.54 -15.12 54.66
CA LEU A 432 -3.49 -16.53 54.26
C LEU A 432 -4.61 -16.87 53.25
N GLU A 433 -5.80 -16.29 53.42
CA GLU A 433 -6.89 -16.41 52.46
C GLU A 433 -6.59 -15.67 51.14
N LYS A 434 -5.94 -14.51 51.21
CA LYS A 434 -5.42 -13.78 50.04
C LYS A 434 -4.40 -14.59 49.23
N GLU A 435 -3.45 -15.27 49.88
CA GLU A 435 -2.49 -16.14 49.17
C GLU A 435 -3.20 -17.30 48.44
N LYS A 436 -4.19 -17.94 49.10
CA LYS A 436 -5.01 -19.00 48.49
C LYS A 436 -5.80 -18.49 47.27
N ASN A 437 -6.40 -17.30 47.36
CA ASN A 437 -7.15 -16.71 46.24
C ASN A 437 -6.24 -16.33 45.06
N ILE A 438 -5.03 -15.81 45.35
CA ILE A 438 -4.01 -15.55 44.31
C ILE A 438 -3.56 -16.85 43.63
N ALA A 439 -3.47 -17.98 44.34
CA ALA A 439 -3.14 -19.28 43.75
C ALA A 439 -4.23 -19.76 42.77
N VAL A 440 -5.51 -19.74 43.17
CA VAL A 440 -6.64 -20.13 42.31
C VAL A 440 -6.78 -19.23 41.08
N LEU A 441 -6.50 -17.92 41.21
CA LEU A 441 -6.47 -17.01 40.06
C LEU A 441 -5.28 -17.28 39.12
N LYS A 442 -4.14 -17.74 39.64
CA LYS A 442 -2.97 -18.13 38.82
C LYS A 442 -3.20 -19.45 38.08
N GLU A 443 -3.95 -20.39 38.67
CA GLU A 443 -4.39 -21.63 38.01
C GLU A 443 -5.32 -21.32 36.82
N LYS A 444 -6.42 -20.57 37.05
CA LYS A 444 -7.33 -20.11 35.99
C LYS A 444 -6.62 -19.30 34.89
N LEU A 445 -5.61 -18.51 35.24
CA LEU A 445 -4.80 -17.75 34.28
C LEU A 445 -3.95 -18.66 33.37
N MET A 446 -3.59 -19.87 33.81
CA MET A 446 -2.94 -20.86 32.95
C MET A 446 -3.96 -21.54 32.03
N ASP A 447 -5.13 -21.92 32.55
CA ASP A 447 -6.21 -22.54 31.75
C ASP A 447 -6.72 -21.63 30.64
N SER A 448 -6.96 -20.34 30.93
CA SER A 448 -7.33 -19.38 29.90
C SER A 448 -6.22 -19.17 28.85
N LYS A 449 -4.94 -19.34 29.22
CA LYS A 449 -3.83 -19.22 28.26
C LYS A 449 -3.70 -20.43 27.34
N THR A 450 -3.83 -21.65 27.87
CA THR A 450 -3.84 -22.85 27.01
C THR A 450 -5.06 -22.87 26.09
N GLN A 451 -6.19 -22.27 26.52
CA GLN A 451 -7.32 -21.98 25.65
C GLN A 451 -6.98 -20.92 24.57
N GLU A 452 -6.27 -19.83 24.92
CA GLU A 452 -5.81 -18.82 23.95
C GLU A 452 -4.90 -19.45 22.89
N ASP A 453 -3.89 -20.22 23.29
CA ASP A 453 -2.96 -20.91 22.40
C ASP A 453 -3.69 -21.90 21.47
N SER A 454 -4.65 -22.67 22.00
CA SER A 454 -5.47 -23.61 21.23
C SER A 454 -6.36 -22.91 20.19
N LEU A 455 -7.00 -21.79 20.57
CA LEU A 455 -7.78 -20.97 19.64
C LEU A 455 -6.91 -20.36 18.53
N ILE A 456 -5.69 -19.91 18.85
CA ILE A 456 -4.73 -19.39 17.86
C ILE A 456 -4.34 -20.48 16.86
N GLN A 457 -4.04 -21.71 17.31
CA GLN A 457 -3.75 -22.82 16.41
C GLN A 457 -4.95 -23.18 15.51
N SER A 458 -6.17 -23.18 16.04
CA SER A 458 -7.39 -23.40 15.25
C SER A 458 -7.56 -22.35 14.15
N ILE A 459 -7.34 -21.07 14.48
CA ILE A 459 -7.41 -19.95 13.52
C ILE A 459 -6.34 -20.11 12.42
N ILE A 460 -5.11 -20.48 12.77
CA ILE A 460 -4.02 -20.70 11.78
C ILE A 460 -4.36 -21.83 10.81
N VAL A 461 -4.98 -22.92 11.31
CA VAL A 461 -5.42 -24.02 10.44
C VAL A 461 -6.56 -23.59 9.52
N LEU A 462 -7.57 -22.89 10.05
CA LEU A 462 -8.71 -22.40 9.24
C LEU A 462 -8.27 -21.38 8.17
N HIS A 463 -7.31 -20.50 8.47
CA HIS A 463 -6.78 -19.56 7.49
C HIS A 463 -6.13 -20.29 6.29
N ARG A 464 -5.33 -21.33 6.57
CA ARG A 464 -4.70 -22.21 5.56
C ARG A 464 -5.65 -23.11 4.78
N VAL A 465 -6.85 -23.35 5.30
CA VAL A 465 -7.93 -24.01 4.57
C VAL A 465 -8.59 -22.98 3.65
N ARG A 466 -9.01 -21.83 4.17
CA ARG A 466 -9.64 -20.76 3.37
C ARG A 466 -8.75 -20.29 2.22
N GLU A 467 -7.44 -20.14 2.43
CA GLU A 467 -6.46 -19.82 1.36
C GLU A 467 -6.54 -20.79 0.18
N LYS A 468 -6.64 -22.10 0.45
CA LYS A 468 -6.76 -23.14 -0.58
C LYS A 468 -8.13 -23.19 -1.22
N ASP A 469 -9.18 -23.02 -0.42
CA ASP A 469 -10.56 -22.92 -0.92
C ASP A 469 -10.68 -21.74 -1.90
N GLU A 470 -10.03 -20.61 -1.58
CA GLU A 470 -9.99 -19.37 -2.37
C GLU A 470 -9.16 -19.52 -3.65
N GLU A 471 -7.98 -20.16 -3.59
CA GLU A 471 -7.19 -20.53 -4.77
C GLU A 471 -7.97 -21.45 -5.72
N GLU A 472 -8.60 -22.50 -5.19
CA GLU A 472 -9.38 -23.46 -5.97
C GLU A 472 -10.63 -22.80 -6.57
N TYR A 473 -11.38 -22.04 -5.78
CA TYR A 473 -12.52 -21.25 -6.26
C TYR A 473 -12.11 -20.30 -7.40
N CYS A 474 -10.98 -19.60 -7.28
CA CYS A 474 -10.45 -18.71 -8.31
C CYS A 474 -9.95 -19.44 -9.57
N ARG A 475 -9.58 -20.72 -9.46
CA ARG A 475 -9.24 -21.59 -10.60
C ARG A 475 -10.51 -22.01 -11.34
N ILE A 476 -11.43 -22.66 -10.64
CA ILE A 476 -12.66 -23.23 -11.23
C ILE A 476 -13.55 -22.14 -11.81
N ARG A 477 -13.65 -20.97 -11.17
CA ARG A 477 -14.48 -19.86 -11.69
C ARG A 477 -13.93 -19.25 -12.99
N LYS A 478 -12.64 -19.43 -13.30
CA LYS A 478 -12.08 -19.08 -14.63
C LYS A 478 -12.45 -20.13 -15.67
N GLU A 479 -12.35 -21.41 -15.32
CA GLU A 479 -12.78 -22.55 -16.16
C GLU A 479 -14.29 -22.45 -16.48
N GLU A 480 -15.13 -22.12 -15.48
CA GLU A 480 -16.57 -21.85 -15.60
C GLU A 480 -16.87 -20.75 -16.63
N VAL A 481 -16.15 -19.62 -16.56
CA VAL A 481 -16.31 -18.49 -17.51
C VAL A 481 -15.87 -18.88 -18.92
N GLN A 482 -14.75 -19.59 -19.06
CA GLN A 482 -14.25 -20.06 -20.37
C GLN A 482 -15.22 -21.04 -21.02
N ILE A 483 -15.68 -22.07 -20.29
CA ILE A 483 -16.67 -23.04 -20.78
C ILE A 483 -18.00 -22.34 -21.12
N ARG A 484 -18.42 -21.33 -20.34
CA ARG A 484 -19.62 -20.53 -20.65
C ARG A 484 -19.46 -19.67 -21.90
N GLN A 485 -18.27 -19.13 -22.19
CA GLN A 485 -17.98 -18.42 -23.43
C GLN A 485 -18.07 -19.36 -24.64
N MET A 486 -17.35 -20.48 -24.62
CA MET A 486 -17.39 -21.50 -25.69
C MET A 486 -18.82 -22.03 -25.93
N LEU A 487 -19.58 -22.28 -24.85
CA LEU A 487 -20.97 -22.73 -24.93
C LEU A 487 -21.89 -21.69 -25.61
N ASN A 488 -21.65 -20.39 -25.41
CA ASN A 488 -22.42 -19.34 -26.06
C ASN A 488 -22.06 -19.22 -27.56
N GLU A 489 -20.79 -19.40 -27.91
CA GLU A 489 -20.30 -19.43 -29.30
C GLU A 489 -20.91 -20.62 -30.06
N GLU A 490 -20.83 -21.83 -29.51
CA GLU A 490 -21.43 -23.03 -30.11
C GLU A 490 -22.96 -22.95 -30.21
N ARG A 491 -23.64 -22.33 -29.23
CA ARG A 491 -25.08 -22.06 -29.33
C ARG A 491 -25.43 -21.05 -30.42
N CYS A 492 -24.59 -20.03 -30.63
CA CYS A 492 -24.77 -19.07 -31.71
C CYS A 492 -24.59 -19.76 -33.07
N LEU A 493 -23.55 -20.59 -33.23
CA LEU A 493 -23.32 -21.40 -34.42
C LEU A 493 -24.46 -22.39 -34.67
N LEU A 494 -24.93 -23.10 -33.63
CA LEU A 494 -26.05 -24.03 -33.73
C LEU A 494 -27.33 -23.33 -34.22
N THR A 495 -27.62 -22.15 -33.68
CA THR A 495 -28.76 -21.32 -34.11
C THR A 495 -28.62 -20.91 -35.59
N GLN A 496 -27.43 -20.45 -36.00
CA GLN A 496 -27.11 -20.05 -37.37
C GLN A 496 -27.23 -21.23 -38.37
N TRP A 497 -26.84 -22.45 -37.96
CA TRP A 497 -27.00 -23.66 -38.77
C TRP A 497 -28.46 -24.13 -38.84
N GLN A 498 -29.21 -24.09 -37.73
CA GLN A 498 -30.65 -24.39 -37.71
C GLN A 498 -31.43 -23.41 -38.61
N ASP A 499 -31.15 -22.10 -38.51
CA ASP A 499 -31.69 -21.07 -39.40
C ASP A 499 -31.34 -21.35 -40.89
N SER A 500 -30.16 -21.90 -41.18
CA SER A 500 -29.74 -22.22 -42.54
C SER A 500 -30.55 -23.34 -43.22
N GLN A 501 -31.32 -24.13 -42.46
CA GLN A 501 -32.31 -25.05 -43.03
C GLN A 501 -33.51 -24.32 -43.66
N THR A 502 -33.77 -23.07 -43.26
CA THR A 502 -34.86 -22.24 -43.80
C THR A 502 -34.39 -21.28 -44.88
N GLU A 503 -33.21 -20.69 -44.71
CA GLU A 503 -32.56 -19.79 -45.66
C GLU A 503 -31.06 -20.11 -45.73
N PRO A 504 -30.58 -20.87 -46.73
CA PRO A 504 -29.18 -21.31 -46.81
C PRO A 504 -28.16 -20.17 -46.70
N ILE A 505 -28.51 -18.96 -47.16
CA ILE A 505 -27.65 -17.77 -47.13
C ILE A 505 -27.33 -17.28 -45.70
N LYS A 506 -28.15 -17.60 -44.69
CA LYS A 506 -27.87 -17.28 -43.28
C LYS A 506 -26.64 -18.01 -42.73
N ARG A 507 -26.21 -19.10 -43.37
CA ARG A 507 -24.99 -19.84 -42.97
C ARG A 507 -23.73 -18.96 -43.01
N PHE A 508 -23.69 -17.96 -43.90
CA PHE A 508 -22.57 -17.00 -44.00
C PHE A 508 -22.70 -15.82 -43.01
N GLY A 509 -23.70 -15.84 -42.14
CA GLY A 509 -23.85 -14.91 -41.01
C GLY A 509 -25.27 -14.34 -40.88
N PRO A 510 -25.70 -14.01 -39.64
CA PRO A 510 -27.10 -13.67 -39.33
C PRO A 510 -27.62 -12.38 -40.00
N LYS A 511 -26.73 -11.55 -40.56
CA LYS A 511 -27.08 -10.28 -41.22
C LYS A 511 -26.91 -10.31 -42.73
N VAL A 512 -26.44 -11.41 -43.30
CA VAL A 512 -26.17 -11.53 -44.74
C VAL A 512 -27.47 -11.48 -45.55
N SER A 513 -28.54 -12.17 -45.10
CA SER A 513 -29.85 -12.12 -45.79
C SER A 513 -30.37 -10.68 -45.91
N ALA A 514 -30.35 -9.90 -44.82
CA ALA A 514 -30.75 -8.49 -44.81
C ALA A 514 -29.82 -7.58 -45.66
N LEU A 515 -28.53 -7.90 -45.76
CA LEU A 515 -27.61 -7.20 -46.67
C LEU A 515 -27.96 -7.50 -48.14
N VAL A 516 -28.25 -8.74 -48.49
CA VAL A 516 -28.64 -9.12 -49.86
C VAL A 516 -29.97 -8.50 -50.27
N GLU A 517 -30.97 -8.43 -49.37
CA GLU A 517 -32.21 -7.67 -49.60
C GLU A 517 -31.93 -6.18 -49.84
N ALA A 518 -31.02 -5.57 -49.07
CA ALA A 518 -30.63 -4.17 -49.25
C ALA A 518 -29.92 -3.92 -50.58
N ILE A 519 -29.06 -4.85 -51.02
CA ILE A 519 -28.40 -4.81 -52.33
C ILE A 519 -29.43 -4.92 -53.47
N ASP A 520 -30.38 -5.86 -53.36
CA ASP A 520 -31.44 -6.08 -54.35
C ASP A 520 -32.33 -4.83 -54.51
N ASN A 521 -32.69 -4.18 -53.42
CA ASN A 521 -33.48 -2.95 -53.45
C ASN A 521 -32.68 -1.77 -54.03
N ALA A 522 -31.43 -1.58 -53.63
CA ALA A 522 -30.55 -0.55 -54.21
C ALA A 522 -30.25 -0.78 -55.72
N TYR A 523 -30.22 -2.04 -56.17
CA TYR A 523 -30.11 -2.38 -57.59
C TYR A 523 -31.40 -2.07 -58.37
N ARG A 524 -32.57 -2.37 -57.80
CA ARG A 524 -33.88 -1.95 -58.36
C ARG A 524 -34.01 -0.42 -58.48
N GLU A 525 -33.44 0.31 -57.52
CA GLU A 525 -33.35 1.78 -57.51
C GLU A 525 -32.26 2.35 -58.45
N ARG A 526 -31.47 1.49 -59.12
CA ARG A 526 -30.35 1.85 -60.03
C ARG A 526 -29.23 2.65 -59.36
N LEU A 527 -28.99 2.44 -58.07
CA LEU A 527 -27.85 3.03 -57.35
C LEU A 527 -26.52 2.35 -57.72
N PHE A 528 -26.60 1.07 -58.10
CA PHE A 528 -25.50 0.27 -58.64
C PHE A 528 -25.45 0.31 -60.17
N THR A 529 -24.25 0.20 -60.73
CA THR A 529 -23.98 0.08 -62.18
C THR A 529 -24.10 -1.38 -62.61
N HIS A 530 -23.42 -2.28 -61.89
CA HIS A 530 -23.59 -3.73 -61.95
C HIS A 530 -23.96 -4.25 -60.55
N LYS A 531 -24.81 -5.28 -60.45
CA LYS A 531 -25.21 -5.85 -59.15
C LYS A 531 -24.01 -6.54 -58.49
N PRO A 532 -23.63 -6.21 -57.24
CA PRO A 532 -22.62 -6.96 -56.50
C PRO A 532 -22.99 -8.44 -56.33
N ILE A 533 -22.00 -9.31 -56.43
CA ILE A 533 -22.15 -10.78 -56.32
C ILE A 533 -21.61 -11.22 -54.96
N GLY A 534 -22.43 -11.84 -54.12
CA GLY A 534 -21.97 -12.41 -52.85
C GLY A 534 -23.09 -12.79 -51.88
N PRO A 535 -22.75 -13.45 -50.74
CA PRO A 535 -21.39 -13.86 -50.36
C PRO A 535 -20.87 -14.95 -51.30
N LEU A 536 -19.57 -14.97 -51.63
CA LEU A 536 -19.05 -15.87 -52.68
C LEU A 536 -19.34 -17.35 -52.39
N GLY A 537 -19.32 -17.78 -51.13
CA GLY A 537 -19.63 -19.16 -50.73
C GLY A 537 -21.07 -19.60 -51.04
N ALA A 538 -22.02 -18.66 -51.24
CA ALA A 538 -23.38 -18.98 -51.68
C ALA A 538 -23.50 -19.17 -53.20
N CYS A 539 -22.42 -18.94 -53.97
CA CYS A 539 -22.35 -19.17 -55.41
C CYS A 539 -21.56 -20.44 -55.79
N ILE A 540 -21.16 -21.24 -54.79
CA ILE A 540 -20.28 -22.41 -54.95
C ILE A 540 -21.02 -23.67 -54.50
N HIS A 541 -21.06 -24.68 -55.37
CA HIS A 541 -21.52 -26.02 -55.03
C HIS A 541 -20.32 -27.00 -55.02
N LEU A 542 -20.32 -27.96 -54.11
CA LEU A 542 -19.29 -29.00 -54.04
C LEU A 542 -19.71 -30.22 -54.85
N LEU A 543 -18.89 -30.62 -55.83
CA LEU A 543 -19.05 -31.90 -56.53
C LEU A 543 -18.55 -33.07 -55.66
N ASN A 544 -17.44 -32.85 -54.94
CA ASN A 544 -16.80 -33.83 -54.07
C ASN A 544 -16.89 -33.37 -52.60
N PRO A 545 -17.99 -33.68 -51.87
CA PRO A 545 -18.19 -33.19 -50.49
C PRO A 545 -17.23 -33.77 -49.45
N GLU A 546 -16.45 -34.80 -49.81
CA GLU A 546 -15.34 -35.30 -48.99
C GLU A 546 -14.27 -34.22 -48.74
N TYR A 547 -13.92 -33.41 -49.75
CA TYR A 547 -12.93 -32.34 -49.60
C TYR A 547 -13.50 -31.02 -49.06
N ALA A 548 -14.70 -31.01 -48.46
CA ALA A 548 -15.35 -29.78 -48.01
C ALA A 548 -14.50 -28.95 -47.03
N LEU A 549 -13.75 -29.60 -46.14
CA LEU A 549 -12.81 -28.95 -45.22
C LEU A 549 -11.59 -28.37 -45.96
N ALA A 550 -10.95 -29.17 -46.82
CA ALA A 550 -9.80 -28.75 -47.61
C ALA A 550 -10.10 -27.53 -48.49
N ILE A 551 -11.23 -27.56 -49.20
CA ILE A 551 -11.70 -26.47 -50.06
C ILE A 551 -12.02 -25.22 -49.22
N GLU A 552 -12.66 -25.39 -48.05
CA GLU A 552 -12.93 -24.28 -47.14
C GLU A 552 -11.64 -23.66 -46.56
N CYS A 553 -10.60 -24.45 -46.29
CA CYS A 553 -9.30 -23.94 -45.85
C CYS A 553 -8.51 -23.27 -46.99
N CYS A 554 -8.72 -23.68 -48.24
CA CYS A 554 -8.14 -23.02 -49.41
C CYS A 554 -8.74 -21.62 -49.63
N LEU A 555 -10.06 -21.50 -49.53
CA LEU A 555 -10.80 -20.27 -49.82
C LEU A 555 -10.85 -19.33 -48.61
N ASP A 556 -11.09 -19.87 -47.42
CA ASP A 556 -11.12 -19.19 -46.13
C ASP A 556 -12.07 -17.97 -46.12
N ASP A 557 -11.66 -16.80 -45.61
CA ASP A 557 -12.47 -15.58 -45.55
C ASP A 557 -13.11 -15.15 -46.90
N LEU A 558 -12.58 -15.62 -48.05
CA LEU A 558 -13.18 -15.31 -49.36
C LEU A 558 -14.64 -15.77 -49.48
N LEU A 559 -15.03 -16.83 -48.77
CA LEU A 559 -16.40 -17.36 -48.79
C LEU A 559 -17.44 -16.35 -48.28
N LEU A 560 -17.04 -15.42 -47.41
CA LEU A 560 -17.92 -14.39 -46.87
C LEU A 560 -18.01 -13.14 -47.76
N ASN A 561 -17.01 -12.94 -48.64
CA ASN A 561 -16.81 -11.68 -49.35
C ASN A 561 -17.83 -11.42 -50.47
N PHE A 562 -17.92 -10.15 -50.87
CA PHE A 562 -18.72 -9.67 -51.98
C PHE A 562 -17.83 -9.11 -53.09
N PHE A 563 -18.23 -9.34 -54.35
CA PHE A 563 -17.49 -8.96 -55.55
C PHE A 563 -18.20 -7.82 -56.29
N CYS A 564 -17.47 -6.78 -56.66
CA CYS A 564 -17.98 -5.56 -57.31
C CYS A 564 -17.20 -5.23 -58.58
N ASP A 565 -17.92 -4.88 -59.65
CA ASP A 565 -17.33 -4.54 -60.96
C ASP A 565 -16.37 -3.35 -60.90
N ASN A 566 -16.67 -2.36 -60.05
CA ASN A 566 -15.99 -1.07 -60.06
C ASN A 566 -16.01 -0.34 -58.70
N HIS A 567 -15.07 0.61 -58.54
CA HIS A 567 -14.89 1.43 -57.33
C HIS A 567 -16.04 2.42 -57.02
N LYS A 568 -17.05 2.57 -57.90
CA LYS A 568 -18.27 3.34 -57.60
C LYS A 568 -19.26 2.43 -56.86
N ASP A 569 -19.51 1.25 -57.40
CA ASP A 569 -20.41 0.26 -56.83
C ASP A 569 -19.86 -0.30 -55.50
N GLU A 570 -18.54 -0.45 -55.37
CA GLU A 570 -17.83 -0.68 -54.09
C GLU A 570 -18.26 0.30 -52.97
N ARG A 571 -18.38 1.60 -53.30
CA ARG A 571 -18.75 2.64 -52.32
C ARG A 571 -20.22 2.53 -51.93
N THR A 572 -21.10 2.33 -52.90
CA THR A 572 -22.53 2.08 -52.66
C THR A 572 -22.72 0.86 -51.76
N LEU A 573 -22.01 -0.25 -52.02
CA LEU A 573 -22.06 -1.44 -51.18
C LEU A 573 -21.53 -1.18 -49.76
N ARG A 574 -20.39 -0.50 -49.63
CA ARG A 574 -19.82 -0.14 -48.31
C ARG A 574 -20.72 0.80 -47.50
N GLU A 575 -21.49 1.67 -48.16
CA GLU A 575 -22.51 2.49 -47.50
C GLU A 575 -23.74 1.68 -47.05
N LEU A 576 -24.14 0.65 -47.79
CA LEU A 576 -25.21 -0.27 -47.37
C LEU A 576 -24.75 -1.17 -46.22
N MET A 577 -23.55 -1.73 -46.29
CA MET A 577 -22.96 -2.52 -45.20
C MET A 577 -22.95 -1.74 -43.89
N LYS A 578 -22.52 -0.46 -43.90
CA LYS A 578 -22.56 0.44 -42.73
C LYS A 578 -23.96 0.76 -42.17
N ARG A 579 -25.04 0.44 -42.89
CA ARG A 579 -26.43 0.57 -42.40
C ARG A 579 -26.96 -0.73 -41.79
N VAL A 580 -26.47 -1.88 -42.26
CA VAL A 580 -26.90 -3.23 -41.80
C VAL A 580 -26.03 -3.74 -40.65
N TYR A 581 -24.73 -3.43 -40.67
CA TYR A 581 -23.74 -3.86 -39.69
C TYR A 581 -23.41 -2.72 -38.71
N PRO A 582 -23.58 -2.92 -37.39
CA PRO A 582 -23.07 -2.02 -36.35
C PRO A 582 -21.57 -1.71 -36.51
N PRO A 583 -21.09 -0.57 -35.98
CA PRO A 583 -19.69 -0.16 -36.09
C PRO A 583 -18.69 -1.21 -35.60
N ASP A 584 -19.07 -1.94 -34.55
CA ASP A 584 -18.21 -2.85 -33.80
C ASP A 584 -18.34 -4.33 -34.25
N SER A 585 -19.05 -4.57 -35.36
CA SER A 585 -19.25 -5.92 -35.91
C SER A 585 -18.40 -6.15 -37.17
N PRO A 586 -17.82 -7.35 -37.36
CA PRO A 586 -17.04 -7.66 -38.56
C PRO A 586 -17.91 -7.56 -39.80
N GLN A 587 -17.42 -6.85 -40.81
CA GLN A 587 -18.11 -6.64 -42.10
C GLN A 587 -17.46 -7.54 -43.16
N PRO A 588 -18.26 -8.15 -44.07
CA PRO A 588 -17.71 -8.88 -45.21
C PRO A 588 -16.76 -8.03 -46.05
N GLY A 589 -15.69 -8.62 -46.55
CA GLY A 589 -14.77 -7.95 -47.46
C GLY A 589 -15.43 -7.64 -48.80
N ILE A 590 -14.97 -6.57 -49.45
CA ILE A 590 -15.37 -6.20 -50.81
C ILE A 590 -14.15 -6.34 -51.71
N ILE A 591 -14.25 -7.22 -52.71
CA ILE A 591 -13.28 -7.40 -53.78
C ILE A 591 -13.76 -6.58 -54.99
N VAL A 592 -12.84 -5.90 -55.67
CA VAL A 592 -13.16 -5.05 -56.83
C VAL A 592 -12.35 -5.50 -58.04
N SER A 593 -13.03 -5.98 -59.08
CA SER A 593 -12.46 -6.24 -60.41
C SER A 593 -13.59 -6.26 -61.45
N ALA A 594 -13.26 -5.96 -62.70
CA ALA A 594 -14.25 -5.87 -63.78
C ALA A 594 -14.97 -7.21 -64.02
N PHE A 595 -16.25 -7.15 -64.38
CA PHE A 595 -17.06 -8.36 -64.59
C PHE A 595 -16.79 -8.98 -65.98
N GLU A 596 -15.72 -9.77 -66.09
CA GLU A 596 -15.43 -10.57 -67.28
C GLU A 596 -16.31 -11.83 -67.31
N CYS A 597 -17.26 -11.87 -68.25
CA CYS A 597 -18.26 -12.94 -68.37
C CYS A 597 -17.79 -14.18 -69.15
N GLU A 598 -16.57 -14.15 -69.71
CA GLU A 598 -15.94 -15.30 -70.36
C GLU A 598 -14.99 -15.98 -69.36
N LEU A 599 -15.00 -17.32 -69.30
CA LEU A 599 -14.09 -18.07 -68.43
C LEU A 599 -12.65 -17.94 -68.93
N TYR A 600 -11.71 -17.74 -68.02
CA TYR A 600 -10.28 -17.77 -68.36
C TYR A 600 -9.87 -19.15 -68.89
N ASP A 601 -9.04 -19.19 -69.94
CA ASP A 601 -8.39 -20.42 -70.38
C ASP A 601 -7.23 -20.77 -69.44
N THR A 602 -7.49 -21.70 -68.51
CA THR A 602 -6.50 -22.20 -67.55
C THR A 602 -5.65 -23.36 -68.10
N SER A 603 -5.83 -23.80 -69.35
CA SER A 603 -5.22 -25.03 -69.88
C SER A 603 -3.70 -25.10 -69.78
N ASP A 604 -3.01 -23.96 -69.94
CA ASP A 604 -1.54 -23.86 -69.83
C ASP A 604 -1.04 -23.82 -68.37
N ARG A 605 -1.92 -23.56 -67.39
CA ARG A 605 -1.59 -23.30 -65.98
C ARG A 605 -2.16 -24.30 -64.98
N SER A 606 -3.25 -24.99 -65.33
CA SER A 606 -3.86 -25.99 -64.46
C SER A 606 -2.85 -27.10 -64.14
N VAL A 607 -2.93 -27.62 -62.92
CA VAL A 607 -2.41 -28.96 -62.61
C VAL A 607 -3.31 -29.99 -63.28
N SER A 608 -2.74 -31.15 -63.60
CA SER A 608 -3.50 -32.34 -63.95
C SER A 608 -2.83 -33.56 -63.33
N HIS A 609 -3.58 -34.35 -62.56
CA HIS A 609 -3.13 -35.58 -61.94
C HIS A 609 -4.17 -36.69 -62.19
N PRO A 610 -3.78 -37.94 -62.53
CA PRO A 610 -4.73 -38.97 -62.96
C PRO A 610 -5.63 -39.53 -61.84
N GLU A 611 -5.32 -39.24 -60.57
CA GLU A 611 -6.02 -39.79 -59.39
C GLU A 611 -6.58 -38.73 -58.44
N PHE A 612 -6.12 -37.47 -58.53
CA PHE A 612 -6.43 -36.42 -57.56
C PHE A 612 -6.94 -35.17 -58.29
N PRO A 613 -8.13 -34.64 -57.94
CA PRO A 613 -8.68 -33.45 -58.58
C PRO A 613 -8.01 -32.17 -58.06
N THR A 614 -8.02 -31.13 -58.87
CA THR A 614 -7.74 -29.76 -58.42
C THR A 614 -8.92 -29.19 -57.64
N VAL A 615 -8.69 -28.10 -56.90
CA VAL A 615 -9.80 -27.34 -56.26
C VAL A 615 -10.78 -26.80 -57.31
N LEU A 616 -10.30 -26.39 -58.49
CA LEU A 616 -11.18 -25.96 -59.59
C LEU A 616 -12.09 -27.11 -60.09
N GLU A 617 -11.57 -28.33 -60.24
CA GLU A 617 -12.36 -29.49 -60.71
C GLU A 617 -13.33 -30.04 -59.65
N ALA A 618 -13.13 -29.73 -58.37
CA ALA A 618 -14.02 -30.16 -57.27
C ALA A 618 -15.23 -29.23 -57.05
N LEU A 619 -15.32 -28.11 -57.78
CA LEU A 619 -16.31 -27.05 -57.61
C LEU A 619 -17.24 -26.90 -58.83
N GLU A 620 -18.52 -26.70 -58.56
CA GLU A 620 -19.51 -26.29 -59.56
C GLU A 620 -19.98 -24.86 -59.26
N ILE A 621 -19.69 -23.93 -60.18
CA ILE A 621 -19.93 -22.49 -60.05
C ILE A 621 -20.63 -21.99 -61.31
N GLU A 622 -21.88 -21.55 -61.21
CA GLU A 622 -22.69 -21.12 -62.35
C GLU A 622 -22.21 -19.79 -62.99
N ASN A 623 -21.44 -18.99 -62.26
CA ASN A 623 -21.08 -17.63 -62.63
C ASN A 623 -19.57 -17.51 -62.92
N ALA A 624 -19.22 -17.37 -64.20
CA ALA A 624 -17.84 -17.22 -64.68
C ALA A 624 -17.04 -16.12 -63.96
N VAL A 625 -17.69 -15.02 -63.59
CA VAL A 625 -17.06 -13.90 -62.86
C VAL A 625 -16.55 -14.37 -61.48
N VAL A 626 -17.27 -15.28 -60.82
CA VAL A 626 -16.86 -15.86 -59.52
C VAL A 626 -15.72 -16.86 -59.73
N THR A 627 -15.80 -17.72 -60.74
CA THR A 627 -14.73 -18.69 -61.08
C THR A 627 -13.41 -17.98 -61.36
N ASN A 628 -13.43 -16.96 -62.23
CA ASN A 628 -12.27 -16.12 -62.56
C ASN A 628 -11.73 -15.42 -61.31
N ALA A 629 -12.58 -14.89 -60.44
CA ALA A 629 -12.17 -14.24 -59.19
C ALA A 629 -11.49 -15.19 -58.19
N LEU A 630 -11.90 -16.46 -58.13
CA LEU A 630 -11.23 -17.47 -57.28
C LEU A 630 -9.89 -17.93 -57.87
N ILE A 631 -9.78 -18.00 -59.20
CA ILE A 631 -8.50 -18.20 -59.91
C ILE A 631 -7.53 -17.05 -59.59
N ASP A 632 -7.96 -15.79 -59.73
CA ASP A 632 -7.10 -14.62 -59.47
C ASP A 632 -6.68 -14.49 -57.98
N MET A 633 -7.54 -14.89 -57.03
CA MET A 633 -7.32 -14.69 -55.59
C MET A 633 -6.74 -15.89 -54.83
N ARG A 634 -6.74 -17.10 -55.42
CA ARG A 634 -6.25 -18.34 -54.80
C ARG A 634 -5.57 -19.33 -55.75
N SER A 635 -5.64 -19.11 -57.07
CA SER A 635 -5.11 -20.01 -58.10
C SER A 635 -5.60 -21.46 -57.93
N ILE A 636 -6.92 -21.62 -57.80
CA ILE A 636 -7.60 -22.91 -57.54
C ILE A 636 -7.36 -23.99 -58.62
N GLU A 637 -6.89 -23.62 -59.80
CA GLU A 637 -6.41 -24.51 -60.87
C GLU A 637 -5.04 -25.14 -60.56
N SER A 638 -4.27 -24.56 -59.63
CA SER A 638 -2.92 -25.00 -59.25
C SER A 638 -2.84 -25.70 -57.89
N VAL A 639 -3.97 -25.87 -57.20
CA VAL A 639 -4.06 -26.50 -55.88
C VAL A 639 -4.67 -27.90 -56.01
N LEU A 640 -3.98 -28.92 -55.49
CA LEU A 640 -4.34 -30.33 -55.61
C LEU A 640 -4.96 -30.90 -54.32
N LEU A 641 -6.02 -31.71 -54.43
CA LEU A 641 -6.75 -32.32 -53.31
C LEU A 641 -6.42 -33.82 -53.17
N VAL A 642 -5.91 -34.23 -52.00
CA VAL A 642 -5.41 -35.59 -51.73
C VAL A 642 -6.10 -36.20 -50.51
N LYS A 643 -6.38 -37.51 -50.54
CA LYS A 643 -7.17 -38.20 -49.48
C LYS A 643 -6.44 -38.43 -48.15
N SER A 644 -5.10 -38.43 -48.13
CA SER A 644 -4.36 -38.60 -46.87
C SER A 644 -2.94 -38.02 -46.95
N ASP A 645 -2.42 -37.59 -45.79
CA ASP A 645 -1.05 -37.14 -45.57
C ASP A 645 -0.03 -38.13 -46.11
N SER A 646 -0.22 -39.43 -45.84
CA SER A 646 0.64 -40.51 -46.32
C SER A 646 0.72 -40.53 -47.85
N SER A 647 -0.43 -40.37 -48.53
CA SER A 647 -0.49 -40.31 -49.99
C SER A 647 0.14 -39.01 -50.55
N ALA A 648 0.02 -37.89 -49.83
CA ALA A 648 0.62 -36.62 -50.21
C ALA A 648 2.16 -36.66 -50.07
N VAL A 649 2.68 -37.25 -48.99
CA VAL A 649 4.13 -37.46 -48.79
C VAL A 649 4.67 -38.48 -49.79
N GLU A 650 4.00 -39.61 -50.01
CA GLU A 650 4.43 -40.61 -51.00
C GLU A 650 4.46 -40.04 -52.44
N MET A 651 3.52 -39.16 -52.80
CA MET A 651 3.56 -38.42 -54.07
C MET A 651 4.82 -37.56 -54.19
N MET A 652 5.12 -36.75 -53.16
CA MET A 652 6.27 -35.84 -53.18
C MET A 652 7.61 -36.58 -53.19
N ASP A 653 7.76 -37.62 -52.37
CA ASP A 653 8.97 -38.44 -52.28
C ASP A 653 9.26 -39.25 -53.55
N THR A 654 8.22 -39.69 -54.28
CA THR A 654 8.39 -40.59 -55.46
C THR A 654 8.42 -39.87 -56.80
N GLN A 655 7.78 -38.71 -56.95
CA GLN A 655 7.67 -38.01 -58.25
C GLN A 655 8.04 -36.52 -58.20
N GLY A 656 8.17 -35.93 -57.00
CA GLY A 656 8.29 -34.48 -56.82
C GLY A 656 6.97 -33.74 -57.08
N LEU A 657 6.98 -32.42 -56.92
CA LEU A 657 5.79 -31.59 -57.18
C LEU A 657 5.34 -31.70 -58.65
N PRO A 658 4.05 -32.01 -58.92
CA PRO A 658 3.51 -32.02 -60.28
C PRO A 658 3.70 -30.66 -60.97
N LYS A 659 3.83 -30.66 -62.30
CA LYS A 659 3.98 -29.43 -63.07
C LYS A 659 2.81 -28.48 -62.82
N ASN A 660 3.13 -27.20 -62.65
CA ASN A 660 2.24 -26.11 -62.26
C ASN A 660 1.60 -26.22 -60.86
N CYS A 661 1.95 -27.22 -60.03
CA CYS A 661 1.37 -27.35 -58.69
C CYS A 661 1.95 -26.30 -57.72
N SER A 662 1.07 -25.58 -57.02
CA SER A 662 1.44 -24.55 -56.05
C SER A 662 1.31 -25.02 -54.60
N ARG A 663 0.25 -25.78 -54.28
CA ARG A 663 -0.09 -26.29 -52.93
C ARG A 663 -0.78 -27.65 -53.05
N VAL A 664 -0.54 -28.52 -52.07
CA VAL A 664 -1.26 -29.79 -51.90
C VAL A 664 -2.00 -29.75 -50.56
N LEU A 665 -3.30 -30.07 -50.60
CA LEU A 665 -4.19 -30.10 -49.44
C LEU A 665 -4.72 -31.51 -49.19
N THR A 666 -4.72 -31.95 -47.93
CA THR A 666 -5.32 -33.23 -47.51
C THR A 666 -6.83 -33.10 -47.29
N GLU A 667 -7.58 -34.20 -47.18
CA GLU A 667 -9.02 -34.20 -46.83
C GLU A 667 -9.30 -33.45 -45.50
N CYS A 668 -8.38 -33.56 -44.55
CA CYS A 668 -8.36 -32.85 -43.27
C CYS A 668 -8.04 -31.35 -43.39
N GLY A 669 -7.65 -30.86 -44.57
CA GLY A 669 -7.26 -29.48 -44.82
C GLY A 669 -5.81 -29.15 -44.45
N ASP A 670 -4.97 -30.14 -44.19
CA ASP A 670 -3.55 -29.94 -43.90
C ASP A 670 -2.79 -29.56 -45.18
N GLU A 671 -1.85 -28.62 -45.07
CA GLU A 671 -1.01 -28.19 -46.19
C GLU A 671 0.32 -28.93 -46.20
N VAL A 672 0.65 -29.56 -47.33
CA VAL A 672 1.90 -30.29 -47.51
C VAL A 672 2.82 -29.53 -48.47
N PHE A 673 4.08 -29.37 -48.05
CA PHE A 673 5.16 -28.71 -48.78
C PHE A 673 6.39 -29.63 -48.84
N GLU A 674 7.35 -29.30 -49.72
CA GLU A 674 8.60 -30.05 -49.87
C GLU A 674 9.40 -30.07 -48.55
N GLY A 675 9.32 -31.20 -47.83
CA GLY A 675 9.98 -31.43 -46.54
C GLY A 675 9.25 -30.93 -45.27
N CYS A 676 8.01 -30.42 -45.36
CA CYS A 676 7.23 -29.94 -44.21
C CYS A 676 5.71 -30.08 -44.43
N SER A 677 4.95 -30.47 -43.40
CA SER A 677 3.49 -30.35 -43.38
C SER A 677 3.03 -29.37 -42.29
N SER A 678 1.92 -28.68 -42.55
CA SER A 678 1.24 -27.77 -41.63
C SER A 678 -0.15 -28.30 -41.32
N ILE A 679 -0.39 -28.66 -40.06
CA ILE A 679 -1.64 -29.24 -39.59
C ILE A 679 -2.73 -28.17 -39.52
N CYS A 680 -3.95 -28.50 -39.94
CA CYS A 680 -5.10 -27.60 -39.86
C CYS A 680 -5.67 -27.52 -38.45
N GLU A 681 -5.86 -26.30 -37.92
CA GLU A 681 -6.51 -26.07 -36.62
C GLU A 681 -8.05 -26.28 -36.69
N LYS A 682 -8.65 -26.24 -37.90
CA LYS A 682 -10.08 -26.44 -38.12
C LYS A 682 -10.38 -27.93 -38.28
N SER A 683 -11.00 -28.55 -37.28
CA SER A 683 -11.36 -29.99 -37.36
C SER A 683 -12.50 -30.33 -38.33
N ARG A 684 -13.29 -29.35 -38.80
CA ARG A 684 -14.51 -29.52 -39.62
C ARG A 684 -14.83 -28.27 -40.45
N PRO A 685 -15.57 -28.39 -41.56
CA PRO A 685 -16.04 -27.24 -42.34
C PRO A 685 -17.16 -26.49 -41.60
N THR A 686 -17.07 -25.16 -41.67
CA THR A 686 -17.91 -24.13 -41.01
C THR A 686 -18.98 -23.57 -41.95
N TYR A 687 -18.75 -23.64 -43.26
CA TYR A 687 -19.60 -23.04 -44.30
C TYR A 687 -19.99 -24.03 -45.39
N LEU A 688 -19.06 -24.86 -45.88
CA LEU A 688 -19.33 -25.74 -47.04
C LEU A 688 -19.80 -27.16 -46.65
N GLY A 689 -19.94 -27.45 -45.35
CA GLY A 689 -20.37 -28.74 -44.83
C GLY A 689 -21.87 -29.06 -44.98
N CYS A 690 -22.23 -30.33 -44.71
CA CYS A 690 -23.62 -30.78 -44.62
C CYS A 690 -24.26 -30.34 -43.29
N ALA A 691 -25.42 -29.69 -43.38
CA ALA A 691 -26.09 -29.07 -42.24
C ALA A 691 -26.58 -30.09 -41.19
N GLU A 692 -27.17 -31.21 -41.62
CA GLU A 692 -27.75 -32.21 -40.71
C GLU A 692 -26.70 -32.83 -39.78
N THR A 693 -25.55 -33.20 -40.35
CA THR A 693 -24.40 -33.75 -39.60
C THR A 693 -23.71 -32.70 -38.72
N HIS A 694 -23.71 -31.43 -39.12
CA HIS A 694 -23.11 -30.35 -38.34
C HIS A 694 -24.00 -29.96 -37.14
N ILE A 695 -25.32 -29.85 -37.35
CA ILE A 695 -26.31 -29.56 -36.30
C ILE A 695 -26.31 -30.66 -35.23
N SER A 696 -26.44 -31.94 -35.63
CA SER A 696 -26.43 -33.05 -34.68
C SER A 696 -25.12 -33.16 -33.87
N TYR A 697 -24.00 -32.68 -34.43
CA TYR A 697 -22.75 -32.58 -33.69
C TYR A 697 -22.73 -31.40 -32.71
N LEU A 698 -23.12 -30.20 -33.14
CA LEU A 698 -23.18 -29.03 -32.26
C LEU A 698 -24.18 -29.22 -31.12
N GLU A 699 -25.32 -29.87 -31.35
CA GLU A 699 -26.28 -30.23 -30.29
C GLU A 699 -25.62 -31.09 -29.20
N LYS A 700 -24.75 -32.03 -29.60
CA LYS A 700 -24.01 -32.90 -28.67
C LYS A 700 -22.88 -32.16 -27.94
N GLU A 701 -22.14 -31.27 -28.58
CA GLU A 701 -21.12 -30.47 -27.88
C GLU A 701 -21.75 -29.44 -26.93
N VAL A 702 -22.87 -28.84 -27.32
CA VAL A 702 -23.69 -28.00 -26.44
C VAL A 702 -24.22 -28.79 -25.25
N GLU A 703 -24.68 -30.04 -25.42
CA GLU A 703 -25.05 -30.93 -24.31
C GLU A 703 -23.85 -31.25 -23.41
N ASN A 704 -22.71 -31.64 -23.98
CA ASN A 704 -21.46 -31.90 -23.26
C ASN A 704 -21.03 -30.70 -22.40
N LYS A 705 -21.00 -29.49 -22.97
CA LYS A 705 -20.59 -28.27 -22.26
C LYS A 705 -21.64 -27.76 -21.28
N VAL A 706 -22.94 -27.98 -21.51
CA VAL A 706 -23.97 -27.76 -20.47
C VAL A 706 -23.74 -28.68 -19.28
N ALA A 707 -23.44 -29.96 -19.51
CA ALA A 707 -23.14 -30.90 -18.43
C ALA A 707 -21.88 -30.48 -17.65
N GLN A 708 -20.79 -30.15 -18.35
CA GLN A 708 -19.55 -29.63 -17.74
C GLN A 708 -19.78 -28.35 -16.94
N LEU A 709 -20.47 -27.35 -17.52
CA LEU A 709 -20.81 -26.10 -16.84
C LEU A 709 -21.63 -26.37 -15.57
N SER A 710 -22.62 -27.27 -15.62
CA SER A 710 -23.45 -27.59 -14.45
C SER A 710 -22.67 -28.24 -13.32
N ALA A 711 -21.63 -29.02 -13.63
CA ALA A 711 -20.72 -29.60 -12.63
C ALA A 711 -19.78 -28.54 -12.03
N LEU A 712 -19.25 -27.63 -12.86
CA LEU A 712 -18.42 -26.50 -12.40
C LEU A 712 -19.24 -25.55 -11.51
N GLU A 713 -20.46 -25.18 -11.90
CA GLU A 713 -21.38 -24.35 -11.12
C GLU A 713 -21.73 -24.98 -9.75
N GLN A 714 -21.89 -26.31 -9.69
CA GLN A 714 -22.10 -27.04 -8.42
C GLN A 714 -20.84 -27.04 -7.53
N HIS A 715 -19.65 -27.21 -8.10
CA HIS A 715 -18.39 -27.18 -7.34
C HIS A 715 -18.09 -25.77 -6.81
N VAL A 716 -18.29 -24.74 -7.65
CA VAL A 716 -18.21 -23.31 -7.26
C VAL A 716 -19.22 -22.98 -6.15
N HIS A 717 -20.43 -23.53 -6.19
CA HIS A 717 -21.41 -23.35 -5.11
C HIS A 717 -20.98 -24.02 -3.80
N THR A 718 -20.46 -25.25 -3.88
CA THR A 718 -19.97 -26.00 -2.71
C THR A 718 -18.82 -25.27 -2.02
N LEU A 719 -17.80 -24.86 -2.78
CA LEU A 719 -16.67 -24.08 -2.27
C LEU A 719 -17.14 -22.74 -1.67
N ALA A 720 -18.09 -22.04 -2.31
CA ALA A 720 -18.64 -20.81 -1.76
C ALA A 720 -19.39 -21.03 -0.42
N THR A 721 -20.05 -22.18 -0.23
CA THR A 721 -20.63 -22.54 1.08
C THR A 721 -19.57 -22.92 2.10
N ASP A 722 -18.54 -23.68 1.71
CA ASP A 722 -17.47 -24.10 2.61
C ASP A 722 -16.65 -22.91 3.10
N MET A 723 -16.19 -22.04 2.19
CA MET A 723 -15.53 -20.75 2.51
C MET A 723 -16.36 -19.90 3.48
N LYS A 724 -17.69 -19.88 3.32
CA LYS A 724 -18.59 -19.13 4.22
C LYS A 724 -18.64 -19.76 5.62
N THR A 725 -18.71 -21.08 5.74
CA THR A 725 -18.68 -21.75 7.05
C THR A 725 -17.29 -21.68 7.72
N ASN A 726 -16.21 -21.72 6.94
CA ASN A 726 -14.84 -21.50 7.40
C ASN A 726 -14.65 -20.06 7.92
N GLN A 727 -15.26 -19.07 7.26
CA GLN A 727 -15.27 -17.68 7.75
C GLN A 727 -16.11 -17.52 9.03
N GLU A 728 -17.32 -18.08 9.09
CA GLU A 728 -18.20 -18.00 10.29
C GLU A 728 -17.58 -18.69 11.51
N THR A 729 -16.91 -19.84 11.33
CA THR A 729 -16.19 -20.53 12.41
C THR A 729 -14.93 -19.76 12.83
N MET A 730 -14.17 -19.19 11.90
CA MET A 730 -13.01 -18.34 12.22
C MET A 730 -13.43 -17.07 12.98
N ASP A 731 -14.52 -16.40 12.58
CA ASP A 731 -15.06 -15.23 13.30
C ASP A 731 -15.55 -15.60 14.71
N SER A 732 -16.16 -16.77 14.87
CA SER A 732 -16.48 -17.34 16.19
C SER A 732 -15.20 -17.57 17.02
N HIS A 733 -14.14 -18.14 16.44
CA HIS A 733 -12.86 -18.30 17.15
C HIS A 733 -12.22 -16.94 17.52
N TYR A 734 -12.31 -15.90 16.68
CA TYR A 734 -11.85 -14.55 17.02
C TYR A 734 -12.66 -13.90 18.16
N GLN A 735 -13.97 -14.14 18.22
CA GLN A 735 -14.82 -13.70 19.34
C GLN A 735 -14.41 -14.40 20.64
N ASN A 736 -14.31 -15.73 20.62
CA ASN A 736 -13.82 -16.53 21.75
C ASN A 736 -12.42 -16.08 22.21
N LEU A 737 -11.49 -15.86 21.27
CA LEU A 737 -10.13 -15.37 21.57
C LEU A 737 -10.15 -14.00 22.26
N ARG A 738 -11.04 -13.10 21.83
CA ARG A 738 -11.25 -11.78 22.46
C ARG A 738 -11.80 -11.92 23.88
N GLU A 739 -12.76 -12.82 24.11
CA GLU A 739 -13.31 -13.09 25.44
C GLU A 739 -12.25 -13.70 26.37
N THR A 740 -11.53 -14.73 25.93
CA THR A 740 -10.43 -15.35 26.68
C THR A 740 -9.33 -14.31 27.02
N ARG A 741 -8.97 -13.42 26.09
CA ARG A 741 -8.05 -12.29 26.37
C ARG A 741 -8.59 -11.29 27.40
N VAL A 742 -9.90 -11.03 27.41
CA VAL A 742 -10.54 -10.21 28.46
C VAL A 742 -10.53 -10.93 29.81
N GLN A 743 -10.77 -12.25 29.85
CA GLN A 743 -10.66 -13.07 31.06
C GLN A 743 -9.22 -13.06 31.62
N ILE A 744 -8.21 -13.31 30.79
CA ILE A 744 -6.78 -13.21 31.13
C ILE A 744 -6.46 -11.82 31.69
N THR A 745 -6.88 -10.76 31.01
CA THR A 745 -6.63 -9.37 31.43
C THR A 745 -7.31 -9.04 32.76
N ASN A 746 -8.52 -9.57 32.99
CA ASN A 746 -9.24 -9.40 34.24
C ASN A 746 -8.57 -10.16 35.39
N ALA A 747 -8.22 -11.43 35.21
CA ALA A 747 -7.50 -12.24 36.21
C ALA A 747 -6.13 -11.62 36.56
N MET A 748 -5.36 -11.16 35.56
CA MET A 748 -4.11 -10.44 35.81
C MET A 748 -4.32 -9.11 36.55
N ARG A 749 -5.41 -8.37 36.27
CA ARG A 749 -5.78 -7.16 37.02
C ARG A 749 -6.16 -7.46 38.46
N GLU A 750 -6.89 -8.55 38.69
CA GLU A 750 -7.36 -9.00 40.00
C GLU A 750 -6.20 -9.48 40.87
N ILE A 751 -5.34 -10.35 40.36
CA ILE A 751 -4.06 -10.73 40.99
C ILE A 751 -3.26 -9.47 41.35
N LYS A 752 -3.06 -8.56 40.39
CA LYS A 752 -2.31 -7.31 40.61
C LYS A 752 -3.02 -6.34 41.56
N ASN A 753 -4.33 -6.44 41.77
CA ASN A 753 -5.08 -5.65 42.75
C ASN A 753 -4.85 -6.23 44.15
N LEU A 754 -5.10 -7.53 44.32
CA LEU A 754 -4.83 -8.27 45.56
C LEU A 754 -3.37 -8.09 46.00
N GLU A 755 -2.39 -8.26 45.11
CA GLU A 755 -0.96 -8.04 45.39
C GLU A 755 -0.65 -6.59 45.84
N ARG A 756 -1.44 -5.58 45.43
CA ARG A 756 -1.28 -4.18 45.85
C ARG A 756 -1.99 -3.82 47.15
N GLU A 757 -2.96 -4.61 47.61
CA GLU A 757 -3.61 -4.38 48.91
C GLU A 757 -2.63 -4.59 50.06
N LYS A 758 -2.12 -3.48 50.60
CA LYS A 758 -1.47 -3.45 51.90
C LYS A 758 -2.57 -3.46 52.96
N GLY A 759 -2.53 -4.40 53.90
CA GLY A 759 -3.45 -4.42 55.04
C GLY A 759 -3.34 -3.14 55.89
N ASN A 760 -4.34 -2.92 56.75
CA ASN A 760 -4.49 -1.70 57.57
C ASN A 760 -3.49 -1.59 58.74
N TYR A 761 -2.20 -1.79 58.47
CA TYR A 761 -1.09 -1.58 59.41
C TYR A 761 -1.05 -0.14 59.96
N SER A 762 -1.58 0.85 59.23
CA SER A 762 -1.74 2.23 59.71
C SER A 762 -2.69 2.34 60.89
N ALA A 763 -3.83 1.64 60.86
CA ALA A 763 -4.78 1.59 61.97
C ALA A 763 -4.20 0.84 63.18
N LEU A 764 -3.44 -0.23 62.93
CA LEU A 764 -2.75 -0.97 63.99
C LEU A 764 -1.70 -0.09 64.69
N LEU A 765 -0.87 0.63 63.93
CA LEU A 765 0.13 1.56 64.47
C LEU A 765 -0.49 2.76 65.20
N ALA A 766 -1.67 3.21 64.78
CA ALA A 766 -2.42 4.26 65.48
C ALA A 766 -2.89 3.77 66.87
N LEU A 767 -3.50 2.58 66.95
CA LEU A 767 -3.93 1.96 68.21
C LEU A 767 -2.75 1.67 69.14
N GLU A 768 -1.62 1.18 68.60
CA GLU A 768 -0.40 0.95 69.40
C GLU A 768 0.19 2.25 69.97
N LYS A 769 0.11 3.37 69.23
CA LYS A 769 0.51 4.70 69.71
C LYS A 769 -0.45 5.24 70.77
N GLU A 770 -1.75 5.11 70.56
CA GLU A 770 -2.79 5.55 71.50
C GLU A 770 -2.68 4.80 72.84
N ALA A 771 -2.46 3.48 72.81
CA ALA A 771 -2.23 2.67 74.01
C ALA A 771 -0.97 3.10 74.80
N GLN A 772 0.09 3.55 74.12
CA GLN A 772 1.28 4.10 74.77
C GLN A 772 1.02 5.48 75.40
N GLU A 773 0.26 6.35 74.73
CA GLU A 773 -0.12 7.66 75.29
C GLU A 773 -1.03 7.56 76.51
N VAL A 774 -1.98 6.60 76.52
CA VAL A 774 -2.81 6.30 77.70
C VAL A 774 -1.93 5.86 78.87
N LYS A 775 -0.96 4.98 78.62
CA LYS A 775 -0.04 4.44 79.63
C LYS A 775 0.87 5.50 80.27
N GLU A 776 1.25 6.53 79.52
CA GLU A 776 2.03 7.66 80.05
C GLU A 776 1.15 8.62 80.86
N LYS A 777 -0.10 8.88 80.41
CA LYS A 777 -1.10 9.67 81.16
C LYS A 777 -1.43 9.02 82.51
N MET A 778 -1.56 7.69 82.58
CA MET A 778 -1.82 6.97 83.84
C MET A 778 -0.77 7.25 84.92
N LYS A 779 0.53 7.18 84.58
CA LYS A 779 1.62 7.47 85.54
C LYS A 779 1.52 8.87 86.16
N MET A 780 1.26 9.87 85.32
CA MET A 780 1.12 11.26 85.78
C MET A 780 -0.07 11.42 86.74
N VAL A 781 -1.17 10.70 86.52
CA VAL A 781 -2.33 10.69 87.42
C VAL A 781 -2.00 9.98 88.75
N GLU A 782 -1.26 8.86 88.74
CA GLU A 782 -0.80 8.17 89.96
C GLU A 782 0.09 9.04 90.86
N GLU A 783 0.91 9.90 90.26
CA GLU A 783 1.77 10.85 90.99
C GLU A 783 0.94 12.01 91.59
N ASN A 784 -0.01 12.58 90.84
CA ASN A 784 -0.91 13.62 91.33
C ASN A 784 -1.83 13.14 92.46
N ILE A 785 -2.31 11.89 92.41
CA ILE A 785 -3.13 11.27 93.49
C ILE A 785 -2.39 11.29 94.84
N LYS A 786 -1.06 11.13 94.85
CA LYS A 786 -0.27 11.15 96.09
C LYS A 786 -0.19 12.56 96.68
N ALA A 787 0.13 13.56 95.87
CA ALA A 787 0.29 14.94 96.33
C ALA A 787 -1.00 15.48 97.01
N GLN A 788 -2.15 15.33 96.34
CA GLN A 788 -3.43 15.86 96.85
C GLN A 788 -3.89 15.22 98.17
N LYS A 789 -3.41 14.01 98.47
CA LYS A 789 -3.73 13.28 99.70
C LYS A 789 -3.04 13.86 100.94
N GLU A 790 -1.88 14.50 100.78
CA GLU A 790 -1.15 15.13 101.87
C GLU A 790 -1.73 16.50 102.22
N GLU A 791 -2.13 17.29 101.21
CA GLU A 791 -2.77 18.60 101.38
C GLU A 791 -4.13 18.51 102.09
N MET A 792 -4.96 17.53 101.72
CA MET A 792 -6.21 17.17 102.41
C MET A 792 -6.04 17.00 103.92
N GLY A 793 -4.92 16.38 104.34
CA GLY A 793 -4.58 16.14 105.74
C GLY A 793 -4.29 17.39 106.55
N ILE A 794 -4.20 18.57 105.93
CA ILE A 794 -3.94 19.86 106.60
C ILE A 794 -5.24 20.66 106.75
N LEU A 795 -5.99 20.85 105.65
CA LEU A 795 -7.20 21.68 105.61
C LEU A 795 -8.32 21.20 106.56
N GLY A 796 -8.49 19.87 106.72
CA GLY A 796 -9.52 19.28 107.57
C GLY A 796 -9.39 19.54 109.09
N ARG A 797 -8.30 20.20 109.52
CA ARG A 797 -8.17 20.74 110.89
C ARG A 797 -8.70 22.17 111.03
N LEU A 798 -8.71 22.97 109.96
CA LEU A 798 -9.05 24.40 110.01
C LEU A 798 -10.56 24.65 109.86
N LYS A 799 -11.26 23.90 109.00
CA LYS A 799 -12.70 24.09 108.72
C LYS A 799 -13.57 24.15 109.99
N ARG A 800 -13.40 23.19 110.90
CA ARG A 800 -14.29 22.95 112.06
C ARG A 800 -14.37 24.11 113.06
N GLU A 801 -13.39 25.01 113.05
CA GLU A 801 -13.37 26.19 113.93
C GLU A 801 -14.37 27.28 113.47
N ALA A 802 -14.71 27.30 112.17
CA ALA A 802 -15.38 28.41 111.52
C ALA A 802 -16.93 28.28 111.49
N GLU A 803 -17.46 27.09 111.21
CA GLU A 803 -18.90 26.86 110.95
C GLU A 803 -19.82 27.34 112.07
N ARG A 804 -19.36 27.29 113.33
CA ARG A 804 -20.09 27.69 114.53
C ARG A 804 -20.59 29.15 114.53
N LYS A 805 -20.01 30.04 113.72
CA LYS A 805 -20.33 31.49 113.71
C LYS A 805 -21.47 31.90 112.76
N LYS A 806 -21.95 31.01 111.87
CA LYS A 806 -22.76 31.39 110.69
C LYS A 806 -24.28 31.50 110.95
N GLY A 807 -24.80 30.92 112.02
CA GLY A 807 -26.23 30.56 112.14
C GLY A 807 -27.26 31.70 112.24
N GLU A 808 -26.84 32.94 112.55
CA GLU A 808 -27.74 33.90 113.23
C GLU A 808 -28.50 34.89 112.31
N PHE A 809 -28.20 34.97 111.01
CA PHE A 809 -28.53 36.17 110.20
C PHE A 809 -29.65 36.06 109.12
N LYS A 810 -30.25 34.89 108.87
CA LYS A 810 -30.98 34.64 107.58
C LYS A 810 -32.45 35.13 107.47
N LEU A 811 -32.99 35.94 108.39
CA LEU A 811 -34.44 36.00 108.64
C LEU A 811 -35.23 37.21 108.06
N LYS A 812 -34.79 37.92 106.99
CA LYS A 812 -35.33 39.29 106.74
C LYS A 812 -35.60 39.81 105.31
N CYS A 813 -35.45 39.05 104.22
CA CYS A 813 -35.61 39.58 102.85
C CYS A 813 -36.74 38.91 102.06
N SER A 814 -37.99 39.35 102.28
CA SER A 814 -39.16 38.91 101.50
C SER A 814 -40.29 39.95 101.54
N GLN A 815 -40.64 40.58 100.41
CA GLN A 815 -41.92 41.26 100.11
C GLN A 815 -41.93 41.92 98.70
N VAL A 816 -43.13 42.09 98.14
CA VAL A 816 -43.52 42.83 96.90
C VAL A 816 -43.14 42.21 95.54
N SER A 817 -44.13 41.69 94.78
CA SER A 817 -44.00 41.20 93.39
C SER A 817 -45.36 41.03 92.66
N ASP A 818 -46.40 41.82 92.95
CA ASP A 818 -47.80 41.51 92.58
C ASP A 818 -48.62 42.64 91.92
N VAL A 819 -49.73 42.24 91.26
CA VAL A 819 -50.88 43.03 90.72
C VAL A 819 -50.78 43.55 89.26
N VAL A 820 -51.94 43.87 88.66
CA VAL A 820 -52.20 44.57 87.37
C VAL A 820 -52.41 43.71 86.09
N LYS A 821 -52.54 42.38 86.19
CA LYS A 821 -52.99 41.51 85.08
C LYS A 821 -54.53 41.51 84.86
N SER A 822 -55.12 42.65 84.47
CA SER A 822 -56.56 42.77 84.16
C SER A 822 -56.86 43.90 83.14
N LEU A 823 -58.02 43.98 82.45
CA LEU A 823 -59.24 43.14 82.53
C LEU A 823 -60.06 43.03 81.23
N MET A 824 -60.40 44.16 80.59
CA MET A 824 -61.59 44.32 79.71
C MET A 824 -61.45 43.69 78.30
N ARG A 825 -62.54 43.65 77.50
CA ARG A 825 -62.62 42.93 76.20
C ARG A 825 -63.55 43.53 75.11
N GLU A 826 -64.46 44.46 75.38
CA GLU A 826 -65.81 44.43 74.77
C GLU A 826 -66.28 45.73 74.06
N GLN A 827 -65.45 46.41 73.24
CA GLN A 827 -65.81 47.74 72.71
C GLN A 827 -66.31 47.90 71.25
N ASN A 828 -65.85 47.21 70.18
CA ASN A 828 -66.20 47.60 68.77
C ASN A 828 -66.18 46.49 67.70
N GLN A 829 -67.27 46.30 66.92
CA GLN A 829 -67.31 45.38 65.75
C GLN A 829 -68.05 45.96 64.50
N VAL A 830 -68.86 47.02 64.59
CA VAL A 830 -69.80 47.37 63.50
C VAL A 830 -69.85 48.88 63.13
N THR A 831 -68.70 49.47 62.81
CA THR A 831 -68.67 50.73 62.01
C THR A 831 -69.01 50.49 60.53
N LEU A 832 -69.08 49.23 60.10
CA LEU A 832 -68.81 48.81 58.72
C LEU A 832 -70.01 48.92 57.77
N GLU A 833 -71.24 49.11 58.28
CA GLU A 833 -72.47 48.88 57.50
C GLU A 833 -73.23 50.14 57.05
N MET A 834 -72.85 51.36 57.46
CA MET A 834 -73.55 52.59 56.99
C MET A 834 -72.93 53.21 55.73
N ASN A 835 -71.60 53.31 55.64
CA ASN A 835 -70.95 54.11 54.59
C ASN A 835 -71.21 53.61 53.15
N THR A 836 -71.54 52.32 52.97
CA THR A 836 -71.61 51.66 51.67
C THR A 836 -72.74 52.13 50.75
N GLN A 837 -73.77 52.80 51.30
CA GLN A 837 -75.03 53.00 50.59
C GLN A 837 -75.17 54.39 49.94
N GLN A 838 -74.65 55.43 50.58
CA GLN A 838 -74.87 56.82 50.16
C GLN A 838 -74.04 57.22 48.93
N GLU A 839 -72.92 56.53 48.67
CA GLU A 839 -72.04 56.77 47.52
C GLU A 839 -72.67 56.34 46.17
N ALA A 840 -73.62 55.41 46.20
CA ALA A 840 -74.16 54.74 45.01
C ALA A 840 -74.97 55.63 44.06
N VAL A 841 -75.50 56.76 44.52
CA VAL A 841 -76.38 57.65 43.72
C VAL A 841 -75.55 58.61 42.85
N LEU A 842 -74.58 59.31 43.44
CA LEU A 842 -73.75 60.32 42.76
C LEU A 842 -72.89 59.71 41.64
N HIS A 843 -72.59 58.41 41.77
CA HIS A 843 -71.88 57.60 40.79
C HIS A 843 -72.58 57.55 39.42
N CYS A 844 -73.91 57.37 39.40
CA CYS A 844 -74.67 57.08 38.19
C CYS A 844 -74.84 58.27 37.23
N GLU A 845 -74.94 59.51 37.74
CA GLU A 845 -75.12 60.71 36.91
C GLU A 845 -73.84 61.08 36.14
N ASN A 846 -72.67 60.92 36.77
CA ASN A 846 -71.37 61.16 36.13
C ASN A 846 -71.07 60.12 35.04
N LEU A 847 -71.48 58.86 35.26
CA LEU A 847 -71.23 57.73 34.36
C LEU A 847 -71.85 57.94 32.95
N LEU A 848 -73.06 58.46 32.86
CA LEU A 848 -73.74 58.71 31.58
C LEU A 848 -73.01 59.76 30.72
N LYS A 849 -72.54 60.85 31.35
CA LYS A 849 -71.84 61.95 30.65
C LYS A 849 -70.45 61.53 30.17
N HIS A 850 -69.79 60.62 30.89
CA HIS A 850 -68.52 60.03 30.48
C HIS A 850 -68.68 59.16 29.23
N HIS A 851 -69.73 58.32 29.19
CA HIS A 851 -70.03 57.39 28.08
C HIS A 851 -70.14 58.09 26.71
N LEU A 852 -70.90 59.20 26.65
CA LEU A 852 -71.13 59.93 25.39
C LEU A 852 -69.87 60.63 24.82
N ASN A 853 -68.91 61.01 25.67
CA ASN A 853 -67.64 61.54 25.18
C ASN A 853 -66.74 60.42 24.65
N SER A 854 -66.68 59.29 25.36
CA SER A 854 -65.88 58.11 24.96
C SER A 854 -66.26 57.59 23.57
N LEU A 855 -67.57 57.46 23.29
CA LEU A 855 -68.11 57.12 21.97
C LEU A 855 -67.64 58.04 20.82
N ARG A 856 -67.39 59.32 21.13
CA ARG A 856 -66.96 60.32 20.14
C ARG A 856 -65.46 60.27 19.87
N GLU A 857 -64.69 59.72 20.80
CA GLU A 857 -63.26 59.51 20.66
C GLU A 857 -63.01 58.19 19.89
N GLN A 858 -63.69 57.12 20.26
CA GLN A 858 -63.71 55.84 19.52
C GLN A 858 -64.03 56.01 18.02
N LYS A 859 -65.07 56.80 17.69
CA LYS A 859 -65.44 57.08 16.28
C LYS A 859 -64.34 57.79 15.48
N LYS A 860 -63.42 58.53 16.12
CA LYS A 860 -62.23 59.12 15.45
C LYS A 860 -61.05 58.17 15.37
N GLU A 861 -60.98 57.19 16.26
CA GLU A 861 -59.92 56.19 16.33
C GLU A 861 -60.04 55.20 15.17
N VAL A 862 -61.27 54.77 14.85
CA VAL A 862 -61.61 54.04 13.61
C VAL A 862 -61.16 54.81 12.36
N ASP A 863 -61.48 56.10 12.24
CA ASP A 863 -61.03 56.98 11.14
C ASP A 863 -59.49 57.04 11.01
N VAL A 864 -58.73 56.81 12.08
CA VAL A 864 -57.25 56.75 12.05
C VAL A 864 -56.78 55.38 11.58
N LYS A 865 -57.32 54.31 12.15
CA LYS A 865 -56.99 52.91 11.80
C LYS A 865 -57.33 52.56 10.35
N GLU A 866 -58.43 53.09 9.80
CA GLU A 866 -58.75 53.00 8.35
C GLU A 866 -57.64 53.53 7.43
N ARG A 867 -56.85 54.51 7.90
CA ARG A 867 -55.71 55.08 7.16
C ARG A 867 -54.38 54.39 7.47
N GLU A 868 -54.31 53.63 8.56
CA GLU A 868 -53.17 52.77 8.91
C GLU A 868 -53.16 51.53 8.01
N LEU A 869 -54.27 50.78 8.02
CA LEU A 869 -54.50 49.59 7.19
C LEU A 869 -54.23 49.84 5.69
N LYS A 870 -54.65 50.99 5.14
CA LYS A 870 -54.43 51.36 3.73
C LYS A 870 -52.95 51.57 3.38
N ARG A 871 -52.08 51.89 4.35
CA ARG A 871 -50.62 51.96 4.18
C ARG A 871 -49.98 50.59 4.32
N GLU A 872 -50.37 49.83 5.33
CA GLU A 872 -49.87 48.47 5.59
C GLU A 872 -50.15 47.54 4.41
N THR A 873 -51.37 47.58 3.86
CA THR A 873 -51.75 46.85 2.63
C THR A 873 -50.85 47.19 1.43
N ALA A 874 -50.36 48.44 1.33
CA ALA A 874 -49.46 48.85 0.25
C ALA A 874 -48.01 48.38 0.48
N LEU A 875 -47.56 48.35 1.74
CA LEU A 875 -46.25 47.80 2.12
C LEU A 875 -46.22 46.28 1.97
N ALA A 876 -47.30 45.58 2.36
CA ALA A 876 -47.43 44.14 2.20
C ALA A 876 -47.28 43.72 0.73
N LYS A 877 -48.01 44.36 -0.19
CA LYS A 877 -47.93 44.12 -1.64
C LYS A 877 -46.56 44.42 -2.26
N TYR A 878 -45.74 45.26 -1.63
CA TYR A 878 -44.35 45.51 -2.06
C TYR A 878 -43.39 44.40 -1.62
N ILE A 879 -43.67 43.75 -0.48
CA ILE A 879 -42.87 42.66 0.08
C ILE A 879 -43.28 41.30 -0.52
N CYS A 880 -44.58 41.06 -0.70
CA CYS A 880 -45.15 39.86 -1.28
C CYS A 880 -46.34 40.23 -2.19
N PRO A 881 -46.26 40.06 -3.53
CA PRO A 881 -47.33 40.50 -4.44
C PRO A 881 -48.66 39.76 -4.29
N GLU A 882 -48.62 38.49 -3.86
CA GLU A 882 -49.81 37.64 -3.69
C GLU A 882 -50.31 37.71 -2.24
N ARG A 883 -51.64 37.81 -2.04
CA ARG A 883 -52.24 37.86 -0.69
C ARG A 883 -52.33 36.45 -0.10
N ILE A 884 -51.66 36.25 1.03
CA ILE A 884 -51.68 35.00 1.79
C ILE A 884 -52.69 35.14 2.94
N GLU A 885 -53.63 34.21 3.09
CA GLU A 885 -54.54 34.16 4.25
C GLU A 885 -53.89 33.37 5.39
N ILE A 886 -53.73 34.02 6.55
CA ILE A 886 -52.89 33.52 7.65
C ILE A 886 -53.70 33.53 8.96
N PRO A 887 -53.98 32.37 9.57
CA PRO A 887 -54.72 32.28 10.84
C PRO A 887 -53.82 32.44 12.09
N ARG A 888 -52.58 32.91 11.92
CA ARG A 888 -51.57 33.06 12.97
C ARG A 888 -51.38 34.53 13.33
N ALA A 889 -51.20 34.82 14.61
CA ALA A 889 -50.98 36.19 15.10
C ALA A 889 -49.56 36.70 14.78
N SER A 890 -49.43 37.99 14.47
CA SER A 890 -48.16 38.67 14.16
C SER A 890 -47.11 38.43 15.26
N LYS A 891 -47.51 38.60 16.52
CA LYS A 891 -46.70 38.44 17.74
C LYS A 891 -46.15 37.02 17.98
N ILE A 892 -46.57 36.04 17.19
CA ILE A 892 -45.99 34.69 17.15
C ILE A 892 -44.94 34.63 16.05
N LEU A 893 -45.31 35.06 14.82
CA LEU A 893 -44.40 35.14 13.68
C LEU A 893 -43.19 36.04 13.95
N ASP A 894 -43.35 37.17 14.66
CA ASP A 894 -42.25 38.06 15.06
C ASP A 894 -41.22 37.34 15.93
N LYS A 895 -41.68 36.49 16.86
CA LYS A 895 -40.81 35.70 17.72
C LYS A 895 -40.11 34.61 16.94
N GLU A 896 -40.83 33.87 16.09
CA GLU A 896 -40.23 32.86 15.22
C GLU A 896 -39.18 33.51 14.27
N ILE A 897 -39.45 34.71 13.78
CA ILE A 897 -38.52 35.51 12.97
C ILE A 897 -37.30 35.97 13.77
N ASP A 898 -37.45 36.48 15.00
CA ASP A 898 -36.33 36.94 15.82
C ASP A 898 -35.50 35.78 16.39
N GLU A 899 -36.13 34.66 16.76
CA GLU A 899 -35.46 33.41 17.10
C GLU A 899 -34.68 32.87 15.90
N LEU A 900 -35.26 32.87 14.69
CA LEU A 900 -34.58 32.44 13.47
C LEU A 900 -33.44 33.39 13.06
N LYS A 901 -33.63 34.72 13.19
CA LYS A 901 -32.54 35.71 13.04
C LYS A 901 -31.41 35.43 14.03
N HIS A 902 -31.73 35.15 15.29
CA HIS A 902 -30.74 34.85 16.33
C HIS A 902 -29.99 33.54 16.02
N VAL A 903 -30.70 32.47 15.64
CA VAL A 903 -30.11 31.20 15.18
C VAL A 903 -29.15 31.44 14.02
N ILE A 904 -29.58 32.19 12.99
CA ILE A 904 -28.74 32.56 11.85
C ILE A 904 -27.53 33.39 12.30
N GLN A 905 -27.68 34.34 13.21
CA GLN A 905 -26.55 35.11 13.76
C GLN A 905 -25.56 34.19 14.50
N THR A 906 -26.03 33.29 15.36
CA THR A 906 -25.16 32.33 16.05
C THR A 906 -24.44 31.39 15.09
N GLU A 907 -25.09 30.95 14.01
CA GLU A 907 -24.47 30.09 12.98
C GLU A 907 -23.42 30.86 12.15
N ASN A 908 -23.67 32.14 11.80
CA ASN A 908 -22.65 33.01 11.19
C ASN A 908 -21.46 33.24 12.14
N TYR A 909 -21.69 33.49 13.44
CA TYR A 909 -20.60 33.65 14.42
C TYR A 909 -19.80 32.35 14.63
N ALA A 910 -20.46 31.18 14.57
CA ALA A 910 -19.82 29.89 14.75
C ALA A 910 -19.05 29.42 13.51
N HIS A 911 -19.53 29.72 12.30
CA HIS A 911 -19.08 29.07 11.05
C HIS A 911 -18.68 30.03 9.92
N GLY A 912 -18.76 31.35 10.12
CA GLY A 912 -18.44 32.38 9.12
C GLY A 912 -19.63 32.79 8.26
N SER A 913 -19.44 33.84 7.45
CA SER A 913 -20.49 34.33 6.54
C SER A 913 -20.81 33.35 5.41
N ARG A 914 -21.93 33.57 4.70
CA ARG A 914 -22.32 32.77 3.52
C ARG A 914 -21.24 32.81 2.43
N GLU A 915 -20.60 33.96 2.22
CA GLU A 915 -19.52 34.12 1.26
C GLU A 915 -18.23 33.42 1.72
N GLU A 916 -17.89 33.49 3.01
CA GLU A 916 -16.75 32.75 3.57
C GLU A 916 -16.94 31.23 3.48
N LEU A 917 -18.11 30.71 3.86
CA LEU A 917 -18.46 29.29 3.75
C LEU A 917 -18.39 28.81 2.29
N LYS A 918 -18.89 29.61 1.33
CA LYS A 918 -18.76 29.31 -0.10
C LYS A 918 -17.29 29.28 -0.54
N LYS A 919 -16.48 30.26 -0.14
CA LYS A 919 -15.05 30.32 -0.48
C LYS A 919 -14.27 29.14 0.12
N GLN A 920 -14.53 28.81 1.39
CA GLN A 920 -13.94 27.64 2.06
C GLN A 920 -14.33 26.34 1.36
N TYR A 921 -15.60 26.18 0.97
CA TYR A 921 -16.08 25.05 0.17
C TYR A 921 -15.31 24.92 -1.15
N GLU A 922 -15.20 26.01 -1.92
CA GLU A 922 -14.47 26.03 -3.20
C GLU A 922 -12.97 25.73 -3.03
N GLU A 923 -12.32 26.29 -2.01
CA GLU A 923 -10.92 26.01 -1.69
C GLU A 923 -10.68 24.54 -1.28
N VAL A 924 -11.52 23.98 -0.42
CA VAL A 924 -11.40 22.59 0.05
C VAL A 924 -11.73 21.61 -1.08
N LYS A 925 -12.74 21.92 -1.91
CA LYS A 925 -13.08 21.16 -3.12
C LYS A 925 -11.90 21.11 -4.10
N LYS A 926 -11.25 22.24 -4.37
CA LYS A 926 -10.05 22.31 -5.23
C LYS A 926 -8.87 21.53 -4.63
N LYS A 927 -8.63 21.64 -3.32
CA LYS A 927 -7.59 20.86 -2.62
C LYS A 927 -7.87 19.35 -2.69
N TYR A 928 -9.12 18.93 -2.53
CA TYR A 928 -9.56 17.53 -2.67
C TYR A 928 -9.39 17.00 -4.11
N GLN A 929 -9.81 17.77 -5.13
CA GLN A 929 -9.66 17.39 -6.54
C GLN A 929 -8.18 17.22 -6.91
N ASN A 930 -7.35 18.22 -6.65
CA ASN A 930 -5.91 18.19 -6.93
C ASN A 930 -5.21 16.99 -6.23
N LEU A 931 -5.60 16.62 -5.01
CA LEU A 931 -5.03 15.46 -4.31
C LEU A 931 -5.57 14.13 -4.88
N SER A 932 -6.85 14.07 -5.25
CA SER A 932 -7.45 12.89 -5.89
C SER A 932 -6.79 12.58 -7.23
N GLU A 933 -6.54 13.59 -8.06
CA GLU A 933 -5.83 13.48 -9.34
C GLU A 933 -4.39 12.98 -9.15
N LYS A 934 -3.65 13.56 -8.21
CA LYS A 934 -2.30 13.09 -7.85
C LYS A 934 -2.29 11.63 -7.38
N LEU A 935 -3.27 11.23 -6.57
CA LEU A 935 -3.39 9.84 -6.10
C LEU A 935 -3.79 8.87 -7.21
N LYS A 936 -4.62 9.29 -8.18
CA LYS A 936 -4.90 8.49 -9.38
C LYS A 936 -3.64 8.29 -10.22
N ALA A 937 -2.91 9.36 -10.51
CA ALA A 937 -1.65 9.30 -11.26
C ALA A 937 -0.60 8.42 -10.55
N LEU A 938 -0.46 8.56 -9.23
CA LEU A 938 0.45 7.76 -8.43
C LEU A 938 0.02 6.28 -8.34
N LYS A 939 -1.28 5.97 -8.29
CA LYS A 939 -1.79 4.59 -8.40
C LYS A 939 -1.44 3.95 -9.75
N VAL A 940 -1.61 4.69 -10.86
CA VAL A 940 -1.22 4.22 -12.21
C VAL A 940 0.29 3.98 -12.27
N LEU A 941 1.10 4.91 -11.78
CA LEU A 941 2.56 4.77 -11.70
C LEU A 941 3.00 3.59 -10.82
N LEU A 942 2.24 3.25 -9.77
CA LEU A 942 2.49 2.07 -8.95
C LEU A 942 2.12 0.76 -9.66
N LYS A 943 1.04 0.72 -10.47
CA LYS A 943 0.71 -0.47 -11.28
C LYS A 943 1.80 -0.72 -12.32
N THR A 944 2.14 0.28 -13.13
CA THR A 944 3.17 0.13 -14.19
C THR A 944 4.57 -0.13 -13.61
N SER A 945 4.94 0.54 -12.52
CA SER A 945 6.20 0.25 -11.81
C SER A 945 6.24 -1.15 -11.16
N HIS A 946 5.09 -1.79 -10.93
CA HIS A 946 5.02 -3.16 -10.42
C HIS A 946 5.08 -4.19 -11.57
N GLU A 947 4.40 -3.93 -12.69
CA GLU A 947 4.46 -4.74 -13.91
C GLU A 947 5.90 -4.84 -14.43
N VAL A 948 6.59 -3.70 -14.55
CA VAL A 948 8.03 -3.64 -14.95
C VAL A 948 8.92 -4.35 -13.93
N MET A 949 8.63 -4.26 -12.63
CA MET A 949 9.37 -4.98 -11.58
C MET A 949 9.25 -6.51 -11.73
N ILE A 950 8.04 -7.02 -12.02
CA ILE A 950 7.81 -8.46 -12.28
C ILE A 950 8.55 -8.89 -13.55
N GLN A 951 8.45 -8.11 -14.63
CA GLN A 951 9.16 -8.40 -15.88
C GLN A 951 10.68 -8.46 -15.66
N ASN A 952 11.25 -7.50 -14.93
CA ASN A 952 12.68 -7.49 -14.59
C ASN A 952 13.08 -8.70 -13.73
N TYR A 953 12.26 -9.13 -12.77
CA TYR A 953 12.53 -10.35 -11.98
C TYR A 953 12.53 -11.61 -12.83
N VAL A 954 11.59 -11.72 -13.77
CA VAL A 954 11.51 -12.83 -14.74
C VAL A 954 12.71 -12.83 -15.69
N VAL A 955 13.13 -11.65 -16.19
CA VAL A 955 14.33 -11.51 -17.03
C VAL A 955 15.60 -11.87 -16.25
N TYR A 956 15.76 -11.38 -15.03
CA TYR A 956 16.87 -11.73 -14.13
C TYR A 956 16.95 -13.24 -13.90
N ASN A 957 15.84 -13.91 -13.55
CA ASN A 957 15.83 -15.36 -13.32
C ASN A 957 16.06 -16.17 -14.61
N LYS A 958 15.56 -15.71 -15.77
CA LYS A 958 15.88 -16.31 -17.08
C LYS A 958 17.38 -16.20 -17.41
N ARG A 959 17.96 -15.00 -17.28
CA ARG A 959 19.41 -14.77 -17.45
C ARG A 959 20.23 -15.64 -16.48
N ARG A 960 19.90 -15.64 -15.18
CA ARG A 960 20.57 -16.44 -14.14
C ARG A 960 20.61 -17.94 -14.45
N ARG A 961 19.50 -18.51 -14.92
CA ARG A 961 19.41 -19.93 -15.33
C ARG A 961 20.14 -20.21 -16.65
N SER A 962 20.05 -19.31 -17.63
CA SER A 962 20.74 -19.45 -18.92
C SER A 962 22.26 -19.41 -18.76
N LEU A 963 22.77 -18.44 -18.00
CA LEU A 963 24.21 -18.24 -17.77
C LEU A 963 24.80 -19.36 -16.91
N SER A 964 24.08 -19.86 -15.89
CA SER A 964 24.56 -21.00 -15.10
C SER A 964 24.51 -22.33 -15.86
N LEU A 965 23.62 -22.48 -16.84
CA LEU A 965 23.66 -23.60 -17.79
C LEU A 965 24.82 -23.46 -18.78
N GLN A 966 25.05 -22.26 -19.32
CA GLN A 966 26.17 -21.97 -20.21
C GLN A 966 27.52 -22.27 -19.54
N CYS A 967 27.74 -21.81 -18.31
CA CYS A 967 28.94 -22.17 -17.53
C CYS A 967 29.10 -23.68 -17.34
N LYS A 968 28.02 -24.43 -17.01
CA LYS A 968 28.08 -25.90 -16.88
C LYS A 968 28.51 -26.58 -18.18
N LEU A 969 27.98 -26.14 -19.32
CA LEU A 969 28.31 -26.69 -20.63
C LEU A 969 29.76 -26.39 -21.01
N TYR A 970 30.20 -25.13 -20.93
CA TYR A 970 31.60 -24.77 -21.20
C TYR A 970 32.60 -25.45 -20.24
N PHE A 971 32.26 -25.60 -18.95
CA PHE A 971 33.07 -26.35 -17.99
C PHE A 971 33.22 -27.82 -18.37
N HIS A 972 32.12 -28.45 -18.84
CA HIS A 972 32.16 -29.81 -19.35
C HIS A 972 33.03 -29.93 -20.62
N THR A 973 32.86 -29.02 -21.58
CA THR A 973 33.62 -29.01 -22.85
C THR A 973 35.12 -28.77 -22.64
N LEU A 974 35.52 -27.93 -21.70
CA LEU A 974 36.94 -27.70 -21.40
C LEU A 974 37.61 -28.93 -20.77
N LEU A 975 36.89 -29.71 -19.95
CA LEU A 975 37.43 -30.90 -19.30
C LEU A 975 37.36 -32.17 -20.16
N SER A 976 36.31 -32.33 -20.98
CA SER A 976 36.16 -33.50 -21.84
C SER A 976 37.28 -33.62 -22.89
N GLN A 977 37.84 -32.50 -23.33
CA GLN A 977 39.02 -32.45 -24.21
C GLN A 977 40.28 -33.12 -23.61
N TRP A 978 40.31 -33.36 -22.30
CA TRP A 978 41.49 -33.87 -21.57
C TRP A 978 41.26 -35.25 -20.95
N SER A 979 40.21 -35.98 -21.36
CA SER A 979 39.82 -37.27 -20.76
C SER A 979 39.61 -37.17 -19.24
N HIS A 980 39.04 -36.06 -18.76
CA HIS A 980 38.75 -35.82 -17.34
C HIS A 980 37.27 -35.46 -17.14
N CYS A 981 36.69 -35.92 -16.03
CA CYS A 981 35.27 -35.80 -15.73
C CYS A 981 35.03 -34.86 -14.55
N GLY A 982 34.61 -33.62 -14.84
CA GLY A 982 34.23 -32.65 -13.82
C GLY A 982 32.74 -32.31 -13.79
N LYS A 983 32.27 -31.81 -12.64
CA LYS A 983 30.88 -31.42 -12.40
C LYS A 983 30.83 -30.06 -11.70
N MET A 984 30.07 -29.14 -12.29
CA MET A 984 29.83 -27.79 -11.79
C MET A 984 28.39 -27.70 -11.27
N ARG A 985 28.22 -27.50 -9.96
CA ARG A 985 26.89 -27.43 -9.31
C ARG A 985 26.67 -26.01 -8.77
N PHE A 986 25.74 -25.30 -9.40
CA PHE A 986 25.20 -24.05 -8.90
C PHE A 986 24.02 -24.35 -7.98
N ASP A 987 24.11 -23.90 -6.73
CA ASP A 987 23.00 -23.76 -5.81
C ASP A 987 22.55 -22.29 -5.84
N HIS A 988 21.35 -22.07 -6.36
CA HIS A 988 20.76 -20.75 -6.56
C HIS A 988 19.92 -20.26 -5.37
N GLU A 989 19.79 -21.07 -4.32
CA GLU A 989 19.01 -20.80 -3.10
C GLU A 989 19.97 -20.46 -1.96
N ASN A 990 20.99 -21.29 -1.73
CA ASN A 990 22.03 -21.08 -0.71
C ASN A 990 23.19 -20.18 -1.19
N GLU A 991 23.09 -19.59 -2.38
CA GLU A 991 24.14 -18.78 -3.06
C GLU A 991 25.53 -19.44 -3.06
N THR A 992 25.64 -20.71 -3.51
CA THR A 992 26.92 -21.44 -3.57
C THR A 992 27.19 -22.11 -4.92
N LEU A 993 28.48 -22.26 -5.24
CA LEU A 993 29.00 -22.87 -6.47
C LEU A 993 30.07 -23.91 -6.13
N PHE A 994 29.71 -25.19 -6.29
CA PHE A 994 30.60 -26.32 -6.09
C PHE A 994 31.24 -26.76 -7.41
N ILE A 995 32.51 -27.14 -7.35
CA ILE A 995 33.30 -27.62 -8.48
C ILE A 995 33.98 -28.92 -8.06
N GLU A 996 33.65 -30.01 -8.76
CA GLU A 996 34.21 -31.35 -8.57
C GLU A 996 34.97 -31.77 -9.83
N GLY A 997 36.09 -32.49 -9.67
CA GLY A 997 36.89 -33.02 -10.78
C GLY A 997 37.44 -34.40 -10.44
N GLN A 998 37.21 -35.37 -11.33
CA GLN A 998 37.79 -36.72 -11.30
C GLN A 998 38.61 -36.95 -12.59
N PRO A 999 39.79 -37.56 -12.52
CA PRO A 999 40.49 -38.02 -13.72
C PRO A 999 39.72 -39.17 -14.39
N GLY A 1000 39.90 -39.34 -15.70
CA GLY A 1000 39.44 -40.52 -16.43
C GLY A 1000 40.32 -41.74 -16.16
N GLU A 1001 39.76 -42.93 -16.39
CA GLU A 1001 40.30 -44.22 -15.91
C GLU A 1001 41.64 -44.64 -16.56
N GLU A 1002 42.07 -44.00 -17.66
CA GLU A 1002 43.26 -44.41 -18.41
C GLU A 1002 44.58 -43.73 -17.96
N ASN A 1003 44.57 -42.79 -17.01
CA ASN A 1003 45.75 -41.98 -16.64
C ASN A 1003 46.03 -41.84 -15.13
N GLU A 1004 45.77 -42.88 -14.34
CA GLU A 1004 46.09 -42.90 -12.88
C GLU A 1004 47.56 -42.58 -12.57
N ILE A 1005 48.50 -43.02 -13.43
CA ILE A 1005 49.95 -42.94 -13.17
C ILE A 1005 50.49 -41.49 -13.25
N ALA A 1006 49.88 -40.64 -14.09
CA ALA A 1006 50.25 -39.21 -14.12
C ALA A 1006 49.68 -38.49 -12.89
N PHE A 1007 48.37 -38.64 -12.64
CA PHE A 1007 47.67 -37.86 -11.61
C PHE A 1007 47.93 -38.31 -10.16
N SER A 1008 48.47 -39.51 -9.95
CA SER A 1008 48.88 -40.00 -8.61
C SER A 1008 50.15 -39.30 -8.09
N ASN A 1009 51.05 -38.83 -8.96
CA ASN A 1009 52.19 -38.00 -8.52
C ASN A 1009 51.73 -36.62 -7.99
N LEU A 1010 50.61 -36.10 -8.48
CA LEU A 1010 49.93 -34.89 -7.97
C LEU A 1010 49.10 -35.13 -6.69
N GLN A 1011 49.27 -36.27 -6.00
CA GLN A 1011 48.56 -36.60 -4.76
C GLN A 1011 49.28 -36.12 -3.48
N GLY A 1012 50.47 -35.50 -3.60
CA GLY A 1012 51.35 -35.16 -2.47
C GLY A 1012 51.08 -33.86 -1.70
N PHE A 1013 50.43 -32.84 -2.29
CA PHE A 1013 50.29 -31.51 -1.68
C PHE A 1013 48.83 -31.00 -1.65
N PRO A 1014 48.23 -30.78 -0.46
CA PRO A 1014 46.82 -30.35 -0.36
C PRO A 1014 46.51 -28.92 -0.82
N GLY A 1015 47.51 -28.03 -0.93
CA GLY A 1015 47.29 -26.61 -1.26
C GLY A 1015 46.92 -26.36 -2.73
N ASN A 1016 47.70 -26.92 -3.65
CA ASN A 1016 47.71 -26.53 -5.08
C ASN A 1016 46.54 -27.11 -5.91
N ARG A 1017 45.55 -27.75 -5.27
CA ARG A 1017 44.32 -28.21 -5.93
C ARG A 1017 43.22 -27.12 -5.97
N CYS A 1018 43.29 -26.10 -5.11
CA CYS A 1018 42.34 -24.99 -5.13
C CYS A 1018 42.61 -23.98 -6.25
N SER A 1019 43.89 -23.72 -6.57
CA SER A 1019 44.28 -22.74 -7.59
C SER A 1019 43.86 -23.16 -8.99
N PHE A 1020 44.19 -24.39 -9.42
CA PHE A 1020 43.80 -24.88 -10.75
C PHE A 1020 42.28 -25.00 -10.93
N SER A 1021 41.54 -25.35 -9.87
CA SER A 1021 40.06 -25.40 -9.95
C SER A 1021 39.39 -24.02 -9.96
N ASN A 1022 39.98 -23.02 -9.29
CA ASN A 1022 39.56 -21.62 -9.43
C ASN A 1022 39.97 -21.02 -10.78
N PHE A 1023 41.10 -21.43 -11.36
CA PHE A 1023 41.51 -21.02 -12.72
C PHE A 1023 40.54 -21.55 -13.79
N LEU A 1024 40.12 -22.82 -13.71
CA LEU A 1024 39.05 -23.37 -14.56
C LEU A 1024 37.71 -22.61 -14.41
N LEU A 1025 37.42 -22.10 -13.21
CA LEU A 1025 36.27 -21.19 -13.01
C LEU A 1025 36.46 -19.85 -13.73
N ILE A 1026 37.66 -19.24 -13.67
CA ILE A 1026 37.95 -17.99 -14.40
C ILE A 1026 37.78 -18.20 -15.91
N LEU A 1027 38.37 -19.26 -16.48
CA LEU A 1027 38.24 -19.58 -17.91
C LEU A 1027 36.79 -19.83 -18.36
N THR A 1028 35.95 -20.43 -17.51
CA THR A 1028 34.51 -20.64 -17.82
C THR A 1028 33.64 -19.41 -17.58
N LEU A 1029 34.14 -18.40 -16.87
CA LEU A 1029 33.49 -17.10 -16.78
C LEU A 1029 33.87 -16.19 -17.95
N TRP A 1030 35.06 -16.37 -18.55
CA TRP A 1030 35.44 -15.67 -19.78
C TRP A 1030 34.47 -15.97 -20.94
N SER A 1031 33.92 -17.18 -21.04
CA SER A 1031 32.94 -17.57 -22.08
C SER A 1031 31.49 -17.11 -21.82
N ILE A 1032 31.25 -16.37 -20.74
CA ILE A 1032 30.00 -15.62 -20.50
C ILE A 1032 30.21 -14.11 -20.35
N THR A 1033 31.45 -13.64 -20.54
CA THR A 1033 31.83 -12.21 -20.46
C THR A 1033 31.88 -11.65 -21.88
N GLU A 1034 31.23 -10.51 -22.15
CA GLU A 1034 31.08 -9.95 -23.52
C GLU A 1034 32.23 -9.04 -23.97
N SER A 1035 33.18 -8.69 -23.10
CA SER A 1035 34.30 -7.78 -23.43
C SER A 1035 35.21 -8.32 -24.56
N PRO A 1036 35.81 -7.45 -25.40
CA PRO A 1036 36.68 -7.84 -26.52
C PRO A 1036 38.10 -8.28 -26.10
N PHE A 1037 38.51 -8.03 -24.84
CA PHE A 1037 39.83 -8.44 -24.35
C PHE A 1037 39.79 -9.01 -22.92
N ARG A 1038 40.71 -9.95 -22.60
CA ARG A 1038 41.01 -10.40 -21.23
C ARG A 1038 42.46 -10.13 -20.90
N CYS A 1039 42.71 -9.64 -19.70
CA CYS A 1039 44.04 -9.42 -19.15
C CYS A 1039 44.24 -10.28 -17.90
N LEU A 1040 45.36 -11.01 -17.80
CA LEU A 1040 45.64 -11.93 -16.70
C LEU A 1040 47.12 -11.92 -16.30
N ASP A 1041 47.38 -11.56 -15.06
CA ASP A 1041 48.71 -11.42 -14.46
C ASP A 1041 49.01 -12.57 -13.47
N ILE A 1042 50.23 -13.12 -13.54
CA ILE A 1042 50.80 -14.08 -12.56
C ILE A 1042 49.92 -15.34 -12.36
N PHE A 1043 49.30 -15.82 -13.44
CA PHE A 1043 48.56 -17.08 -13.46
C PHE A 1043 49.45 -18.32 -13.21
N ASP A 1044 50.75 -18.19 -13.46
CA ASP A 1044 51.77 -19.23 -13.38
C ASP A 1044 52.27 -19.50 -11.95
N ALA A 1045 52.43 -18.47 -11.12
CA ALA A 1045 53.14 -18.58 -9.84
C ALA A 1045 52.40 -19.34 -8.72
N TYR A 1046 51.12 -19.69 -8.93
CA TYR A 1046 50.28 -20.46 -7.99
C TYR A 1046 49.91 -21.84 -8.53
N MET A 1047 50.68 -22.34 -9.50
CA MET A 1047 50.52 -23.62 -10.16
C MET A 1047 51.83 -24.39 -10.21
N ASP A 1048 51.76 -25.71 -10.05
CA ASP A 1048 52.91 -26.61 -10.27
C ASP A 1048 53.25 -26.69 -11.78
N LYS A 1049 54.48 -27.05 -12.15
CA LYS A 1049 54.94 -26.98 -13.56
C LYS A 1049 54.02 -27.71 -14.56
N GLU A 1050 53.51 -28.88 -14.19
CA GLU A 1050 52.54 -29.63 -14.99
C GLU A 1050 51.22 -28.87 -15.15
N GLN A 1051 50.75 -28.20 -14.09
CA GLN A 1051 49.57 -27.33 -14.10
C GLN A 1051 49.79 -26.06 -14.94
N GLN A 1052 51.01 -25.51 -14.98
CA GLN A 1052 51.36 -24.35 -15.81
C GLN A 1052 51.33 -24.71 -17.31
N GLU A 1053 51.94 -25.83 -17.70
CA GLU A 1053 51.91 -26.34 -19.07
C GLU A 1053 50.46 -26.62 -19.51
N MET A 1054 49.69 -27.29 -18.64
CA MET A 1054 48.24 -27.49 -18.77
C MET A 1054 47.48 -26.16 -18.94
N ALA A 1055 47.73 -25.16 -18.10
CA ALA A 1055 47.03 -23.87 -18.15
C ALA A 1055 47.28 -23.10 -19.46
N MET A 1056 48.52 -23.10 -19.96
CA MET A 1056 48.87 -22.51 -21.26
C MET A 1056 48.12 -23.19 -22.40
N ASP A 1057 48.03 -24.51 -22.37
CA ASP A 1057 47.33 -25.31 -23.38
C ASP A 1057 45.81 -25.00 -23.43
N LEU A 1058 45.16 -24.76 -22.28
CA LEU A 1058 43.78 -24.28 -22.24
C LEU A 1058 43.64 -22.90 -22.87
N ILE A 1059 44.52 -21.97 -22.50
CA ILE A 1059 44.47 -20.59 -22.99
C ILE A 1059 44.67 -20.54 -24.52
N PHE A 1060 45.59 -21.34 -25.07
CA PHE A 1060 45.78 -21.43 -26.52
C PHE A 1060 44.60 -22.10 -27.25
N LYS A 1061 43.96 -23.12 -26.65
CA LYS A 1061 42.73 -23.73 -27.20
C LYS A 1061 41.55 -22.75 -27.22
N ILE A 1062 41.44 -21.90 -26.19
CA ILE A 1062 40.47 -20.80 -26.12
C ILE A 1062 40.78 -19.75 -27.21
N ALA A 1063 42.03 -19.29 -27.31
CA ALA A 1063 42.44 -18.32 -28.34
C ALA A 1063 42.28 -18.81 -29.80
N HIS A 1064 42.38 -20.13 -30.02
CA HIS A 1064 42.19 -20.72 -31.35
C HIS A 1064 40.70 -20.85 -31.73
N SER A 1065 39.83 -21.13 -30.75
CA SER A 1065 38.38 -21.25 -30.95
C SER A 1065 37.67 -19.88 -30.96
N GLN A 1066 38.11 -18.93 -30.14
CA GLN A 1066 37.59 -17.55 -30.06
C GLN A 1066 38.51 -16.57 -30.78
N GLN A 1067 38.57 -16.68 -32.12
CA GLN A 1067 39.51 -15.90 -32.96
C GLN A 1067 39.33 -14.37 -32.94
N HIS A 1068 38.27 -13.86 -32.30
CA HIS A 1068 37.98 -12.45 -32.06
C HIS A 1068 38.53 -11.92 -30.72
N LEU A 1069 38.84 -12.80 -29.76
CA LEU A 1069 39.17 -12.41 -28.39
C LEU A 1069 40.65 -12.08 -28.23
N GLN A 1070 40.97 -10.86 -27.78
CA GLN A 1070 42.34 -10.50 -27.43
C GLN A 1070 42.69 -10.97 -26.01
N LEU A 1071 43.82 -11.65 -25.84
CA LEU A 1071 44.32 -12.14 -24.56
C LEU A 1071 45.71 -11.54 -24.27
N ILE A 1072 45.82 -10.81 -23.16
CA ILE A 1072 47.07 -10.22 -22.67
C ILE A 1072 47.47 -10.94 -21.38
N LEU A 1073 48.52 -11.75 -21.46
CA LEU A 1073 49.00 -12.61 -20.39
C LEU A 1073 50.33 -12.07 -19.86
N LEU A 1074 50.48 -11.91 -18.55
CA LEU A 1074 51.74 -11.48 -17.93
C LEU A 1074 52.27 -12.62 -17.06
N THR A 1075 53.51 -13.04 -17.35
CA THR A 1075 54.17 -14.18 -16.69
C THR A 1075 55.52 -13.77 -16.13
N SER A 1076 55.88 -14.34 -14.99
CA SER A 1076 57.20 -14.14 -14.38
C SER A 1076 58.28 -15.06 -14.95
N GLN A 1077 57.90 -16.14 -15.65
CA GLN A 1077 58.79 -17.24 -16.04
C GLN A 1077 58.88 -17.34 -17.57
N TYR A 1078 60.10 -17.27 -18.12
CA TYR A 1078 60.31 -17.45 -19.55
C TYR A 1078 60.35 -18.94 -19.91
N THR A 1079 59.24 -19.47 -20.40
CA THR A 1079 59.16 -20.83 -20.96
C THR A 1079 59.70 -20.87 -22.39
N SER A 1080 60.95 -21.31 -22.54
CA SER A 1080 61.69 -21.36 -23.81
C SER A 1080 61.13 -22.32 -24.87
N SER A 1081 59.99 -22.95 -24.61
CA SER A 1081 59.26 -23.88 -25.48
C SER A 1081 58.14 -23.22 -26.32
N LEU A 1082 57.74 -21.98 -26.04
CA LEU A 1082 56.56 -21.35 -26.66
C LEU A 1082 56.80 -20.71 -28.04
N SER A 1083 58.03 -20.68 -28.54
CA SER A 1083 58.46 -19.82 -29.67
C SER A 1083 58.03 -20.27 -31.08
N SER A 1084 56.99 -21.10 -31.22
CA SER A 1084 56.64 -21.77 -32.49
C SER A 1084 55.17 -21.60 -32.95
N ASN A 1085 54.35 -20.82 -32.25
CA ASN A 1085 52.94 -20.63 -32.61
C ASN A 1085 52.71 -19.24 -33.26
N PRO A 1086 52.27 -19.16 -34.53
CA PRO A 1086 52.07 -17.88 -35.25
C PRO A 1086 50.89 -17.04 -34.75
N LEU A 1087 50.15 -17.50 -33.74
CA LEU A 1087 49.05 -16.76 -33.09
C LEU A 1087 49.48 -16.03 -31.80
N VAL A 1088 50.76 -16.09 -31.43
CA VAL A 1088 51.29 -15.64 -30.14
C VAL A 1088 52.44 -14.66 -30.34
N GLU A 1089 52.26 -13.43 -29.86
CA GLU A 1089 53.31 -12.41 -29.80
C GLU A 1089 53.93 -12.38 -28.39
N ILE A 1090 55.26 -12.38 -28.31
CA ILE A 1090 55.99 -12.31 -27.02
C ILE A 1090 56.66 -10.93 -26.92
N LEU A 1091 56.27 -10.15 -25.92
CA LEU A 1091 56.81 -8.83 -25.62
C LEU A 1091 57.70 -8.89 -24.38
N GLN A 1092 58.93 -8.40 -24.49
CA GLN A 1092 59.85 -8.30 -23.36
C GLN A 1092 59.98 -6.84 -22.89
N ILE A 1093 59.59 -6.57 -21.66
CA ILE A 1093 59.70 -5.27 -21.00
C ILE A 1093 61.06 -5.15 -20.31
N GLN A 1094 61.70 -3.99 -20.47
CA GLN A 1094 63.00 -3.67 -19.87
C GLN A 1094 62.85 -3.15 -18.43
N ASP A 1095 63.93 -3.25 -17.66
CA ASP A 1095 63.93 -2.96 -16.22
C ASP A 1095 63.90 -1.44 -15.94
N PRO A 1096 62.92 -0.88 -15.19
CA PRO A 1096 62.75 0.56 -14.98
C PRO A 1096 63.84 1.26 -14.14
N LYS A 1097 65.03 0.64 -14.01
CA LYS A 1097 66.23 1.17 -13.34
C LYS A 1097 67.43 1.33 -14.27
N GLY A 1098 67.32 0.98 -15.55
CA GLY A 1098 68.46 1.01 -16.50
C GLY A 1098 68.96 2.41 -16.88
N ASP A 1099 68.10 3.43 -16.85
CA ASP A 1099 68.36 4.75 -17.46
C ASP A 1099 69.38 5.64 -16.71
N MET A 1100 70.08 5.12 -15.70
CA MET A 1100 71.07 5.87 -14.90
C MET A 1100 72.54 5.57 -15.23
N GLU A 1101 72.85 4.53 -16.01
CA GLU A 1101 74.25 4.17 -16.34
C GLU A 1101 74.64 4.36 -17.83
N SER A 1102 73.68 4.63 -18.71
CA SER A 1102 73.92 4.78 -20.16
C SER A 1102 74.40 6.16 -20.63
N GLN A 1103 74.55 7.15 -19.73
CA GLN A 1103 75.01 8.52 -20.07
C GLN A 1103 76.40 8.89 -19.54
N SER A 1104 77.16 7.96 -18.95
CA SER A 1104 78.45 8.27 -18.28
C SER A 1104 79.71 7.76 -18.99
N SER A 1105 79.66 7.38 -20.27
CA SER A 1105 80.85 6.86 -20.98
C SER A 1105 80.89 7.02 -22.52
N GLN A 1106 80.64 8.22 -23.06
CA GLN A 1106 81.40 8.69 -24.24
C GLN A 1106 81.30 10.21 -24.48
N ALA A 1107 82.43 10.89 -24.27
CA ALA A 1107 82.75 12.20 -24.82
C ALA A 1107 84.22 12.15 -25.26
N VAL A 1108 84.61 13.00 -26.24
CA VAL A 1108 85.95 13.03 -26.89
C VAL A 1108 86.19 11.82 -27.81
N GLU A 1109 86.55 11.92 -29.10
CA GLU A 1109 86.72 12.98 -30.14
C GLU A 1109 87.00 12.22 -31.50
N PRO A 1110 87.34 12.84 -32.66
CA PRO A 1110 86.80 14.03 -33.34
C PRO A 1110 86.59 13.80 -34.88
N GLU A 1111 86.46 14.91 -35.63
CA GLU A 1111 86.86 15.12 -37.05
C GLU A 1111 86.02 14.59 -38.24
N THR A 1112 86.16 15.38 -39.33
CA THR A 1112 85.62 15.28 -40.72
C THR A 1112 84.10 15.33 -40.93
#